data_AF-A0A3A8WR25-F1
#
_entry.id   AF-A0A3A8WR25-F1
#
_cell.length_a   1.000
_cell.length_b   1.000
_cell.length_c   1.000
_cell.angle_alpha   90.00
_cell.angle_beta   90.00
_cell.angle_gamma   90.00
#
_symmetry.space_group_name_H-M   'P 1'
#
loop_
_entity.id
_entity.type
_entity.pdbx_description
1 polymer ?
#
loop_
_entity_poly.entity_id
_entity_poly.type
_entity_poly.pdbx_seq_one_letter_code
_entity_poly.pdbx_strand_id
1 'polypeptide(L)'
;MKKRKVWKRVMAWMLAFAMLFSVSGLPSSVSAAVKAPKLSDNSITVKVGASKKVTLKNKPAKAKVTWTSSNKKIATVKSGKITGVKKGSTKVICKVVYKKAKKNVTKKLTVKVKVTHDSKPGPTPSEEPGEFSEKSNLGEEHVSANGIKTKDNGLMRKSMTNENLMSVMGLGWNLGNQLETSNWKETETTVLGCETSAGNAAATQLTFDGLKSYGINTVRVPIAWSNLMAKDGTYTLNKDLMDRVEEVINYALNDEMYVIINIHWDGGWWGMFGDADQSVRDEAWKKYEAIWRQLAERYKEYSDRLIFEGANEELGARLNDDWRDPNKGEAGGTGVLTPAETYEVSAQINQKFVDIVRASGGNNAYRFLLIPGQGTVLNETCSDKFIMPKDSEENGNKKLSVSVHYYEPTDFGIARTSTNSWGYRDSWGTEKDYTYMTTQMDKLKMFTEQGYGVIIGECGCAVTNKDGIPDYLTELFKQCLEKGYCPVMWDEGSYYSRKDGYFVYDDVGQVFAKATNSTPRIPEGASFSKTGIPSLDAIVSAKAVYTWEGEFMRHVGADDGKRLETERPDDFDVLNQGIGKTTKIVDADGKETDALDVMINPEYWNIRFKADWSKFEEPCIRITMADNTYSQSAQLQLGYMESENSQIKFEKDYDQVDVNGNINEKTAWIQKYVPLDKDALALYPYVWITTNTYTGASFVKIEFCDAAQK
;
A
#
# COMPACT_ATOMS: atom_id res chain seq x y z
N MET A 1 9.39 1.72 71.99
CA MET A 1 7.95 1.52 71.69
C MET A 1 7.65 2.06 70.29
N LYS A 2 7.14 1.17 69.43
CA LYS A 2 6.21 1.39 68.30
C LYS A 2 6.53 2.43 67.20
N LYS A 3 6.76 1.86 65.99
CA LYS A 3 6.11 2.11 64.67
C LYS A 3 6.34 3.52 64.07
N ARG A 4 6.62 3.73 62.76
CA ARG A 4 6.17 3.06 61.52
C ARG A 4 6.82 3.78 60.31
N LYS A 5 6.86 3.12 59.13
CA LYS A 5 7.16 3.63 57.75
C LYS A 5 8.67 3.83 57.47
N VAL A 6 9.38 3.03 56.66
CA VAL A 6 9.20 2.49 55.29
C VAL A 6 8.90 3.58 54.24
N TRP A 7 9.96 4.14 53.65
CA TRP A 7 10.12 4.32 52.19
C TRP A 7 11.53 4.83 51.80
N LYS A 8 12.11 4.19 50.76
CA LYS A 8 12.98 4.70 49.68
C LYS A 8 14.10 5.73 49.96
N ARG A 9 15.35 5.34 49.61
CA ARG A 9 16.49 6.12 49.03
C ARG A 9 17.64 5.11 48.85
N VAL A 10 18.16 4.71 47.69
CA VAL A 10 18.64 5.38 46.46
C VAL A 10 19.79 6.37 46.70
N MET A 11 20.81 6.20 45.85
CA MET A 11 22.06 6.95 45.62
C MET A 11 23.26 6.47 46.45
N ALA A 12 24.17 5.66 45.93
CA ALA A 12 25.13 5.85 44.82
C ALA A 12 26.39 6.63 45.24
N TRP A 13 27.55 6.12 44.79
CA TRP A 13 28.91 6.68 44.80
C TRP A 13 29.82 6.44 46.02
N MET A 14 30.81 5.55 45.82
CA MET A 14 32.22 5.60 46.30
C MET A 14 32.90 4.30 45.82
N LEU A 15 33.33 4.19 44.54
CA LEU A 15 34.58 4.69 43.95
C LEU A 15 35.85 4.37 44.75
N ALA A 16 36.58 3.41 44.17
CA ALA A 16 38.01 3.13 44.21
C ALA A 16 38.93 4.08 45.00
N PHE A 17 39.69 3.49 45.93
CA PHE A 17 41.10 3.71 46.30
C PHE A 17 41.28 2.87 47.58
N ALA A 18 42.16 1.88 47.69
CA ALA A 18 43.58 2.06 47.60
C ALA A 18 44.30 0.75 47.27
N MET A 19 45.34 0.95 46.48
CA MET A 19 46.36 0.03 46.03
C MET A 19 47.30 -0.45 47.15
N LEU A 20 47.78 -1.69 46.98
CA LEU A 20 49.19 -2.12 47.12
C LEU A 20 49.79 -2.49 48.50
N PHE A 21 50.24 -3.76 48.51
CA PHE A 21 51.43 -4.36 49.16
C PHE A 21 51.46 -4.64 50.66
N SER A 22 51.36 -5.94 50.99
CA SER A 22 52.46 -6.66 51.63
C SER A 22 52.48 -8.16 51.24
N VAL A 23 53.62 -8.58 50.68
CA VAL A 23 54.00 -9.96 50.33
C VAL A 23 54.68 -10.55 51.57
N SER A 24 54.32 -11.71 52.11
CA SER A 24 54.97 -12.99 51.78
C SER A 24 54.50 -14.09 52.73
N GLY A 25 54.22 -15.27 52.18
CA GLY A 25 53.83 -16.47 52.93
C GLY A 25 53.13 -17.51 52.04
N LEU A 26 53.89 -18.24 51.22
CA LEU A 26 53.52 -19.58 50.73
C LEU A 26 54.04 -20.61 51.76
N PRO A 27 53.47 -21.83 51.90
CA PRO A 27 52.72 -22.59 50.90
C PRO A 27 51.37 -23.11 51.43
N SER A 28 50.38 -23.40 50.59
CA SER A 28 50.13 -24.75 50.09
C SER A 28 48.89 -24.70 49.19
N SER A 29 48.92 -25.49 48.14
CA SER A 29 47.94 -25.63 47.07
C SER A 29 46.47 -25.66 47.51
N VAL A 30 45.74 -24.57 47.26
CA VAL A 30 44.27 -24.62 47.15
C VAL A 30 43.93 -25.04 45.73
N SER A 31 43.48 -26.28 45.57
CA SER A 31 42.97 -26.84 44.32
C SER A 31 41.86 -25.95 43.76
N ALA A 32 42.15 -25.16 42.72
CA ALA A 32 41.14 -24.45 41.96
C ALA A 32 40.07 -25.44 41.44
N ALA A 33 38.81 -25.17 41.74
CA ALA A 33 37.69 -25.98 41.26
C ALA A 33 37.70 -26.04 39.72
N VAL A 34 37.87 -27.24 39.17
CA VAL A 34 37.91 -27.47 37.72
C VAL A 34 36.57 -27.07 37.11
N LYS A 35 36.54 -25.95 36.36
CA LYS A 35 35.35 -25.45 35.65
C LYS A 35 34.83 -26.50 34.68
N ALA A 36 33.50 -26.65 34.59
CA ALA A 36 32.89 -27.65 33.72
C ALA A 36 33.18 -27.38 32.22
N PRO A 37 33.28 -28.43 31.38
CA PRO A 37 33.50 -28.27 29.94
C PRO A 37 32.34 -27.51 29.29
N LYS A 38 32.66 -26.58 28.38
CA LYS A 38 31.67 -25.78 27.62
C LYS A 38 32.17 -25.48 26.19
N LEU A 39 31.25 -25.21 25.26
CA LEU A 39 31.62 -24.83 23.88
C LEU A 39 31.81 -23.32 23.76
N SER A 40 32.59 -22.87 22.76
CA SER A 40 32.69 -21.45 22.40
C SER A 40 31.38 -20.89 21.89
N ASP A 41 30.62 -21.71 21.17
CA ASP A 41 29.35 -21.36 20.53
C ASP A 41 28.38 -22.54 20.68
N ASN A 42 27.11 -22.25 20.96
CA ASN A 42 26.02 -23.24 21.00
C ASN A 42 25.19 -23.26 19.70
N SER A 43 25.42 -22.29 18.81
CA SER A 43 24.78 -22.15 17.50
C SER A 43 25.76 -21.50 16.52
N ILE A 44 25.80 -21.98 15.28
CA ILE A 44 26.58 -21.38 14.20
C ILE A 44 25.81 -21.43 12.87
N THR A 45 26.08 -20.45 12.02
CA THR A 45 25.72 -20.47 10.59
C THR A 45 27.01 -20.62 9.78
N VAL A 46 27.02 -21.54 8.82
CA VAL A 46 28.14 -21.75 7.88
C VAL A 46 27.61 -21.89 6.47
N LYS A 47 28.35 -21.39 5.47
CA LYS A 47 27.98 -21.59 4.06
C LYS A 47 28.32 -23.02 3.60
N VAL A 48 27.69 -23.50 2.52
CA VAL A 48 28.09 -24.74 1.84
C VAL A 48 29.56 -24.62 1.42
N GLY A 49 30.39 -25.63 1.72
CA GLY A 49 31.84 -25.63 1.49
C GLY A 49 32.66 -24.89 2.56
N ALA A 50 32.10 -23.86 3.21
CA ALA A 50 32.79 -23.11 4.26
C ALA A 50 32.86 -23.89 5.58
N SER A 51 33.83 -23.52 6.44
CA SER A 51 34.01 -24.15 7.75
C SER A 51 34.17 -23.14 8.88
N LYS A 52 33.54 -23.38 10.03
CA LYS A 52 33.75 -22.62 11.27
C LYS A 52 34.23 -23.53 12.39
N LYS A 53 35.20 -23.08 13.18
CA LYS A 53 35.76 -23.85 14.30
C LYS A 53 35.06 -23.49 15.61
N VAL A 54 34.41 -24.47 16.22
CA VAL A 54 33.88 -24.38 17.59
C VAL A 54 34.88 -25.06 18.53
N THR A 55 35.28 -24.36 19.59
CA THR A 55 36.30 -24.83 20.52
C THR A 55 35.69 -25.34 21.83
N LEU A 56 36.26 -26.42 22.38
CA LEU A 56 35.91 -26.90 23.71
C LEU A 56 36.74 -26.14 24.76
N LYS A 57 36.08 -25.28 25.53
CA LYS A 57 36.67 -24.55 26.67
C LYS A 57 36.58 -25.43 27.93
N ASN A 58 37.53 -25.24 28.84
CA ASN A 58 37.66 -25.99 30.11
C ASN A 58 37.75 -27.52 29.91
N LYS A 59 38.55 -27.99 28.95
CA LYS A 59 38.76 -29.42 28.72
C LYS A 59 39.46 -30.05 29.94
N PRO A 60 38.88 -31.06 30.61
CA PRO A 60 39.52 -31.73 31.73
C PRO A 60 40.79 -32.48 31.29
N ALA A 61 41.79 -32.55 32.17
CA ALA A 61 43.02 -33.29 31.91
C ALA A 61 42.71 -34.77 31.58
N LYS A 62 43.38 -35.31 30.55
CA LYS A 62 43.20 -36.68 30.05
C LYS A 62 41.78 -37.00 29.52
N ALA A 63 40.94 -35.99 29.24
CA ALA A 63 39.62 -36.22 28.67
C ALA A 63 39.67 -36.70 27.21
N LYS A 64 38.91 -37.75 26.89
CA LYS A 64 38.65 -38.21 25.53
C LYS A 64 37.51 -37.39 24.93
N VAL A 65 37.76 -36.73 23.80
CA VAL A 65 36.81 -35.84 23.12
C VAL A 65 36.47 -36.41 21.74
N THR A 66 35.19 -36.51 21.43
CA THR A 66 34.70 -37.00 20.13
C THR A 66 33.66 -36.04 19.58
N TRP A 67 33.79 -35.67 18.31
CA TRP A 67 32.87 -34.81 17.59
C TRP A 67 32.10 -35.62 16.55
N THR A 68 30.78 -35.46 16.52
CA THR A 68 29.90 -36.15 15.56
C THR A 68 28.82 -35.21 15.05
N SER A 69 28.53 -35.26 13.75
CA SER A 69 27.35 -34.59 13.18
C SER A 69 26.16 -35.55 13.16
N SER A 70 24.98 -35.07 13.55
CA SER A 70 23.72 -35.80 13.47
C SER A 70 23.25 -36.03 12.03
N ASN A 71 23.68 -35.18 11.09
CA ASN A 71 23.43 -35.38 9.66
C ASN A 71 24.64 -34.90 8.85
N LYS A 72 25.48 -35.86 8.43
CA LYS A 72 26.70 -35.60 7.65
C LYS A 72 26.41 -35.08 6.24
N LYS A 73 25.21 -35.29 5.69
CA LYS A 73 24.78 -34.73 4.40
C LYS A 73 24.57 -33.22 4.48
N ILE A 74 24.28 -32.68 5.67
CA ILE A 74 24.08 -31.24 5.90
C ILE A 74 25.38 -30.59 6.37
N ALA A 75 26.05 -31.14 7.39
CA ALA A 75 27.35 -30.63 7.85
C ALA A 75 28.25 -31.76 8.38
N THR A 76 29.56 -31.64 8.16
CA THR A 76 30.57 -32.56 8.72
C THR A 76 31.37 -31.87 9.83
N VAL A 77 32.07 -32.64 10.66
CA VAL A 77 32.91 -32.10 11.73
C VAL A 77 34.19 -32.91 11.90
N LYS A 78 35.33 -32.21 12.02
CA LYS A 78 36.63 -32.79 12.39
C LYS A 78 37.28 -31.94 13.48
N SER A 79 37.44 -32.49 14.68
CA SER A 79 38.07 -31.80 15.82
C SER A 79 37.49 -30.40 16.13
N GLY A 80 36.17 -30.24 16.01
CA GLY A 80 35.46 -28.97 16.24
C GLY A 80 35.42 -28.02 15.03
N LYS A 81 36.14 -28.31 13.93
CA LYS A 81 35.95 -27.62 12.64
C LYS A 81 34.70 -28.21 11.97
N ILE A 82 33.64 -27.42 11.90
CA ILE A 82 32.34 -27.79 11.30
C ILE A 82 32.28 -27.22 9.89
N THR A 83 32.03 -28.07 8.90
CA THR A 83 31.99 -27.73 7.47
C THR A 83 30.59 -27.92 6.92
N GLY A 84 30.04 -26.91 6.24
CA GLY A 84 28.74 -27.01 5.57
C GLY A 84 28.84 -27.88 4.31
N VAL A 85 27.89 -28.82 4.15
CA VAL A 85 27.86 -29.76 3.00
C VAL A 85 26.64 -29.50 2.10
N LYS A 86 25.46 -29.27 2.67
CA LYS A 86 24.23 -28.96 1.94
C LYS A 86 23.33 -28.03 2.76
N LYS A 87 22.59 -27.13 2.10
CA LYS A 87 21.61 -26.25 2.76
C LYS A 87 20.65 -27.07 3.63
N GLY A 88 20.42 -26.58 4.84
CA GLY A 88 19.59 -27.25 5.84
C GLY A 88 20.08 -26.99 7.25
N SER A 89 19.42 -27.60 8.24
CA SER A 89 19.81 -27.48 9.64
C SER A 89 20.18 -28.84 10.22
N THR A 90 21.23 -28.89 11.04
CA THR A 90 21.64 -30.10 11.75
C THR A 90 22.23 -29.76 13.12
N LYS A 91 22.61 -30.78 13.88
CA LYS A 91 23.27 -30.66 15.18
C LYS A 91 24.64 -31.31 15.12
N VAL A 92 25.64 -30.66 15.71
CA VAL A 92 26.96 -31.24 15.95
C VAL A 92 27.13 -31.47 17.45
N ILE A 93 27.52 -32.68 17.83
CA ILE A 93 27.65 -33.12 19.22
C ILE A 93 29.13 -33.31 19.55
N CYS A 94 29.57 -32.64 20.61
CA CYS A 94 30.85 -32.84 21.27
C CYS A 94 30.66 -33.70 22.52
N LYS A 95 31.13 -34.94 22.48
CA LYS A 95 31.13 -35.88 23.62
C LYS A 95 32.48 -35.79 24.34
N VAL A 96 32.47 -35.45 25.63
CA VAL A 96 33.65 -35.35 26.48
C VAL A 96 33.57 -36.42 27.57
N VAL A 97 34.53 -37.33 27.62
CA VAL A 97 34.63 -38.40 28.62
C VAL A 97 35.87 -38.17 29.48
N TYR A 98 35.69 -38.05 30.80
CA TYR A 98 36.78 -37.78 31.75
C TYR A 98 36.53 -38.41 33.11
N LYS A 99 37.59 -38.64 33.90
CA LYS A 99 37.48 -39.17 35.27
C LYS A 99 37.25 -38.02 36.26
N LYS A 100 36.24 -38.14 37.11
CA LYS A 100 36.01 -37.28 38.28
C LYS A 100 35.77 -38.19 39.49
N ALA A 101 36.55 -38.02 40.56
CA ALA A 101 36.47 -38.86 41.77
C ALA A 101 36.46 -40.38 41.46
N LYS A 102 37.43 -40.84 40.65
CA LYS A 102 37.60 -42.24 40.19
C LYS A 102 36.44 -42.82 39.33
N LYS A 103 35.37 -42.06 39.05
CA LYS A 103 34.28 -42.47 38.15
C LYS A 103 34.41 -41.82 36.76
N ASN A 104 33.97 -42.52 35.72
CA ASN A 104 33.89 -41.96 34.37
C ASN A 104 32.66 -41.07 34.24
N VAL A 105 32.86 -39.81 33.84
CA VAL A 105 31.80 -38.83 33.54
C VAL A 105 31.76 -38.59 32.04
N THR A 106 30.57 -38.67 31.45
CA THR A 106 30.32 -38.35 30.04
C THR A 106 29.45 -37.11 29.93
N LYS A 107 29.93 -36.07 29.24
CA LYS A 107 29.15 -34.85 28.93
C LYS A 107 28.95 -34.73 27.43
N LYS A 108 27.71 -34.50 26.97
CA LYS A 108 27.38 -34.19 25.59
C LYS A 108 27.04 -32.70 25.49
N LEU A 109 27.74 -31.99 24.61
CA LEU A 109 27.51 -30.57 24.32
C LEU A 109 27.09 -30.46 22.85
N THR A 110 26.08 -29.65 22.56
CA THR A 110 25.47 -29.57 21.22
C THR A 110 25.64 -28.18 20.62
N VAL A 111 26.00 -28.13 19.34
CA VAL A 111 25.99 -26.94 18.48
C VAL A 111 24.86 -27.09 17.48
N LYS A 112 23.94 -26.13 17.42
CA LYS A 112 22.98 -26.01 16.31
C LYS A 112 23.71 -25.46 15.09
N VAL A 113 23.57 -26.09 13.93
CA VAL A 113 24.28 -25.68 12.70
C VAL A 113 23.25 -25.41 11.62
N LYS A 114 23.20 -24.17 11.13
CA LYS A 114 22.45 -23.79 9.92
C LYS A 114 23.42 -23.68 8.76
N VAL A 115 23.16 -24.40 7.67
CA VAL A 115 23.96 -24.34 6.44
C VAL A 115 23.19 -23.56 5.38
N THR A 116 23.80 -22.52 4.84
CA THR A 116 23.23 -21.66 3.79
C THR A 116 23.98 -21.84 2.47
N HIS A 117 23.33 -21.61 1.33
CA HIS A 117 24.06 -21.43 0.06
C HIS A 117 24.71 -20.05 0.04
N ASP A 118 25.69 -19.86 -0.86
CA ASP A 118 25.96 -18.51 -1.34
C ASP A 118 24.72 -18.03 -2.07
N SER A 119 24.12 -16.93 -1.59
CA SER A 119 23.57 -15.97 -2.52
C SER A 119 24.76 -15.55 -3.36
N LYS A 120 24.84 -16.06 -4.59
CA LYS A 120 25.58 -15.33 -5.62
C LYS A 120 25.00 -13.91 -5.55
N PRO A 121 25.82 -12.85 -5.44
CA PRO A 121 25.36 -11.58 -5.97
C PRO A 121 24.76 -11.87 -7.34
N GLY A 122 23.70 -11.16 -7.71
CA GLY A 122 23.35 -11.05 -9.13
C GLY A 122 24.63 -10.75 -9.93
N PRO A 123 24.66 -11.03 -11.24
CA PRO A 123 25.76 -10.54 -12.06
C PRO A 123 26.06 -9.10 -11.64
N THR A 124 27.27 -8.83 -11.13
CA THR A 124 27.68 -7.46 -10.83
C THR A 124 27.30 -6.63 -12.05
N PRO A 125 26.48 -5.57 -11.93
CA PRO A 125 26.16 -4.71 -13.05
C PRO A 125 27.46 -4.44 -13.81
N SER A 126 27.52 -4.84 -15.08
CA SER A 126 28.77 -4.73 -15.86
C SER A 126 29.16 -3.27 -16.10
N GLU A 127 28.27 -2.35 -15.73
CA GLU A 127 28.38 -0.90 -15.76
C GLU A 127 27.81 -0.41 -14.42
N GLU A 128 28.49 0.54 -13.75
CA GLU A 128 27.93 1.15 -12.53
C GLU A 128 26.57 1.79 -12.86
N PRO A 129 25.59 1.82 -11.93
CA PRO A 129 24.28 2.46 -12.13
C PRO A 129 24.35 3.88 -12.73
N GLY A 130 25.48 4.59 -12.50
CA GLY A 130 25.79 5.89 -13.06
C GLY A 130 25.72 5.96 -14.59
N GLU A 131 26.23 4.95 -15.32
CA GLU A 131 26.33 5.01 -16.79
C GLU A 131 24.96 5.03 -17.48
N PHE A 132 23.96 4.35 -16.90
CA PHE A 132 22.58 4.38 -17.40
C PHE A 132 21.82 5.61 -16.95
N SER A 133 22.19 6.22 -15.81
CA SER A 133 21.57 7.44 -15.30
C SER A 133 21.96 8.72 -16.07
N GLU A 134 23.11 8.72 -16.75
CA GLU A 134 23.60 9.89 -17.48
C GLU A 134 22.91 10.15 -18.83
N LYS A 135 22.20 9.15 -19.39
CA LYS A 135 21.54 9.28 -20.69
C LYS A 135 20.09 9.71 -20.53
N SER A 136 19.84 10.99 -20.79
CA SER A 136 18.50 11.57 -20.79
C SER A 136 17.59 10.95 -21.85
N ASN A 137 16.31 10.77 -21.52
CA ASN A 137 15.28 10.44 -22.50
C ASN A 137 14.67 11.69 -23.15
N LEU A 138 15.15 12.90 -22.81
CA LEU A 138 14.67 14.13 -23.40
C LEU A 138 15.41 14.46 -24.70
N GLY A 139 14.67 14.98 -25.67
CA GLY A 139 15.16 15.64 -26.87
C GLY A 139 14.51 17.01 -27.04
N GLU A 140 14.57 17.56 -28.26
CA GLU A 140 13.76 18.72 -28.62
C GLU A 140 12.26 18.34 -28.59
N GLU A 141 11.39 19.30 -28.22
CA GLU A 141 9.94 19.09 -28.30
C GLU A 141 9.56 18.80 -29.75
N HIS A 142 8.86 17.70 -29.95
CA HIS A 142 8.35 17.27 -31.24
C HIS A 142 6.97 16.65 -31.08
N VAL A 143 6.43 16.15 -32.19
CA VAL A 143 5.14 15.49 -32.24
C VAL A 143 5.39 14.00 -32.48
N SER A 144 4.79 13.15 -31.66
CA SER A 144 4.83 11.69 -31.84
C SER A 144 4.23 11.28 -33.18
N ALA A 145 4.42 10.03 -33.59
CA ALA A 145 3.79 9.42 -34.77
C ALA A 145 2.25 9.56 -34.79
N ASN A 146 1.69 9.90 -33.65
CA ASN A 146 0.27 9.98 -33.37
C ASN A 146 -0.30 11.41 -33.28
N GLY A 147 0.56 12.44 -33.39
CA GLY A 147 0.10 13.83 -33.29
C GLY A 147 0.18 14.45 -31.90
N ILE A 148 0.77 13.78 -30.90
CA ILE A 148 0.84 14.25 -29.51
C ILE A 148 2.21 14.87 -29.22
N LYS A 149 2.23 16.02 -28.55
CA LYS A 149 3.48 16.69 -28.17
C LYS A 149 4.26 15.87 -27.14
N THR A 150 5.56 15.73 -27.35
CA THR A 150 6.45 15.04 -26.41
C THR A 150 7.88 15.55 -26.52
N LYS A 151 8.64 15.38 -25.44
CA LYS A 151 10.10 15.51 -25.45
C LYS A 151 10.81 14.16 -25.38
N ASP A 152 10.07 13.05 -25.28
CA ASP A 152 10.69 11.72 -25.23
C ASP A 152 11.39 11.40 -26.55
N ASN A 153 12.69 11.15 -26.50
CA ASN A 153 13.52 10.96 -27.69
C ASN A 153 13.55 9.52 -28.22
N GLY A 154 12.71 8.62 -27.67
CA GLY A 154 12.64 7.23 -28.09
C GLY A 154 13.87 6.39 -27.71
N LEU A 155 14.75 6.87 -26.82
CA LEU A 155 15.97 6.16 -26.44
C LEU A 155 15.66 4.80 -25.78
N MET A 156 16.07 3.72 -26.44
CA MET A 156 15.94 2.35 -25.93
C MET A 156 17.32 1.78 -25.58
N ARG A 157 17.67 1.75 -24.28
CA ARG A 157 18.94 1.20 -23.78
C ARG A 157 18.85 -0.33 -23.77
N LYS A 158 19.10 -0.93 -24.93
CA LYS A 158 18.96 -2.38 -25.17
C LYS A 158 19.71 -3.24 -24.17
N SER A 159 20.93 -2.82 -23.76
CA SER A 159 21.78 -3.53 -22.78
C SER A 159 21.30 -3.43 -21.33
N MET A 160 20.39 -2.51 -21.00
CA MET A 160 19.93 -2.29 -19.63
C MET A 160 19.18 -3.52 -19.11
N THR A 161 19.53 -4.01 -17.92
CA THR A 161 18.86 -5.14 -17.27
C THR A 161 17.80 -4.65 -16.28
N ASN A 162 16.91 -5.53 -15.82
CA ASN A 162 15.99 -5.22 -14.71
C ASN A 162 16.74 -4.77 -13.45
N GLU A 163 17.89 -5.35 -13.13
CA GLU A 163 18.71 -4.94 -11.98
C GLU A 163 19.12 -3.47 -12.10
N ASN A 164 19.56 -3.06 -13.29
CA ASN A 164 19.90 -1.66 -13.57
C ASN A 164 18.64 -0.78 -13.53
N LEU A 165 17.53 -1.25 -14.10
CA LEU A 165 16.25 -0.54 -14.10
C LEU A 165 15.78 -0.23 -12.68
N MET A 166 15.78 -1.21 -11.79
CA MET A 166 15.33 -1.02 -10.40
C MET A 166 16.17 0.03 -9.66
N SER A 167 17.45 0.19 -10.01
CA SER A 167 18.33 1.20 -9.40
C SER A 167 18.01 2.65 -9.81
N VAL A 168 17.29 2.85 -10.92
CA VAL A 168 16.98 4.17 -11.47
C VAL A 168 15.50 4.51 -11.47
N MET A 169 14.60 3.53 -11.30
CA MET A 169 13.16 3.78 -11.17
C MET A 169 12.81 4.53 -9.87
N GLY A 170 13.59 4.34 -8.80
CA GLY A 170 13.40 5.03 -7.53
C GLY A 170 12.06 4.72 -6.86
N LEU A 171 11.49 5.71 -6.17
CA LEU A 171 10.16 5.62 -5.59
C LEU A 171 9.09 5.97 -6.64
N GLY A 172 7.98 5.25 -6.59
CA GLY A 172 6.86 5.43 -7.49
C GLY A 172 5.57 5.89 -6.81
N TRP A 173 4.64 6.39 -7.63
CA TRP A 173 3.30 6.82 -7.24
C TRP A 173 2.28 6.42 -8.32
N ASN A 174 1.07 6.02 -7.94
CA ASN A 174 -0.01 5.68 -8.86
C ASN A 174 -0.96 6.87 -9.06
N LEU A 175 -1.32 7.14 -10.31
CA LEU A 175 -2.40 8.04 -10.69
C LEU A 175 -3.76 7.34 -10.52
N GLY A 176 -4.08 6.95 -9.28
CA GLY A 176 -5.25 6.14 -8.94
C GLY A 176 -6.58 6.87 -9.13
N ASN A 177 -7.68 6.15 -9.34
CA ASN A 177 -9.04 6.66 -9.55
C ASN A 177 -9.08 7.85 -10.54
N GLN A 178 -8.46 7.67 -11.70
CA GLN A 178 -8.47 8.62 -12.80
C GLN A 178 -8.86 7.92 -14.11
N LEU A 179 -7.89 7.55 -14.94
CA LEU A 179 -8.10 6.98 -16.27
C LEU A 179 -8.61 5.52 -16.23
N GLU A 180 -8.50 4.85 -15.09
CA GLU A 180 -9.08 3.54 -14.80
C GLU A 180 -10.52 3.58 -14.30
N THR A 181 -11.09 4.76 -14.05
CA THR A 181 -12.49 4.84 -13.66
C THR A 181 -13.33 4.35 -14.84
N SER A 182 -13.82 3.11 -14.75
CA SER A 182 -14.49 2.49 -15.88
C SER A 182 -15.92 3.02 -16.03
N ASN A 183 -16.26 3.40 -17.25
CA ASN A 183 -17.57 3.85 -17.67
C ASN A 183 -18.48 2.66 -18.00
N TRP A 184 -18.42 1.60 -17.19
CA TRP A 184 -19.19 0.37 -17.43
C TRP A 184 -20.70 0.59 -17.31
N LYS A 185 -21.13 1.62 -16.56
CA LYS A 185 -22.54 2.06 -16.48
C LYS A 185 -22.97 2.91 -17.68
N GLU A 186 -22.03 3.29 -18.55
CA GLU A 186 -22.27 4.11 -19.74
C GLU A 186 -22.95 5.45 -19.43
N THR A 187 -22.61 6.04 -18.29
CA THR A 187 -23.13 7.35 -17.86
C THR A 187 -22.33 8.50 -18.45
N GLU A 188 -21.04 8.30 -18.68
CA GLU A 188 -20.16 9.30 -19.26
C GLU A 188 -20.16 9.26 -20.79
N THR A 189 -20.11 10.42 -21.43
CA THR A 189 -20.12 10.56 -22.90
C THR A 189 -18.83 11.15 -23.46
N THR A 190 -17.90 11.57 -22.59
CA THR A 190 -16.62 12.18 -22.98
C THR A 190 -15.46 11.56 -22.20
N VAL A 191 -14.27 11.59 -22.78
CA VAL A 191 -13.05 11.08 -22.12
C VAL A 191 -12.76 11.84 -20.83
N LEU A 192 -12.95 13.16 -20.84
CA LEU A 192 -12.79 14.00 -19.64
C LEU A 192 -13.81 13.63 -18.55
N GLY A 193 -15.05 13.33 -18.94
CA GLY A 193 -16.07 12.81 -18.03
C GLY A 193 -15.61 11.53 -17.34
N CYS A 194 -15.12 10.54 -18.11
CA CYS A 194 -14.55 9.31 -17.55
C CYS A 194 -13.32 9.56 -16.65
N GLU A 195 -12.38 10.42 -17.08
CA GLU A 195 -11.15 10.72 -16.33
C GLU A 195 -11.46 11.35 -14.95
N THR A 196 -12.52 12.16 -14.89
CA THR A 196 -12.88 12.96 -13.71
C THR A 196 -14.07 12.39 -12.94
N SER A 197 -14.65 11.26 -13.34
CA SER A 197 -15.88 10.71 -12.73
C SER A 197 -15.70 10.20 -11.31
N ALA A 198 -14.46 9.91 -10.88
CA ALA A 198 -14.13 9.65 -9.48
C ALA A 198 -13.96 10.95 -8.65
N GLY A 199 -14.08 12.12 -9.30
CA GLY A 199 -13.97 13.48 -8.74
C GLY A 199 -12.54 14.03 -8.63
N ASN A 200 -11.55 13.33 -9.17
CA ASN A 200 -10.19 13.85 -9.32
C ASN A 200 -10.15 14.89 -10.45
N ALA A 201 -9.35 15.95 -10.27
CA ALA A 201 -9.06 16.87 -11.37
C ALA A 201 -8.25 16.15 -12.45
N ALA A 202 -8.49 16.51 -13.71
CA ALA A 202 -7.71 15.99 -14.83
C ALA A 202 -6.22 16.24 -14.62
N ALA A 203 -5.38 15.24 -14.95
CA ALA A 203 -3.93 15.40 -14.79
C ALA A 203 -3.37 16.43 -15.77
N THR A 204 -2.38 17.19 -15.34
CA THR A 204 -1.67 18.18 -16.15
C THR A 204 -0.17 18.04 -15.94
N GLN A 205 0.66 18.73 -16.73
CA GLN A 205 2.11 18.78 -16.48
C GLN A 205 2.44 19.16 -15.03
N LEU A 206 1.71 20.10 -14.43
CA LEU A 206 1.91 20.52 -13.04
C LEU A 206 1.74 19.37 -12.03
N THR A 207 0.84 18.41 -12.31
CA THR A 207 0.68 17.20 -11.50
C THR A 207 1.99 16.42 -11.42
N PHE A 208 2.72 16.30 -12.52
CA PHE A 208 3.95 15.50 -12.58
C PHE A 208 5.17 16.30 -12.12
N ASP A 209 5.25 17.59 -12.46
CA ASP A 209 6.29 18.52 -11.97
C ASP A 209 6.33 18.50 -10.43
N GLY A 210 5.14 18.51 -9.83
CA GLY A 210 4.96 18.44 -8.40
C GLY A 210 5.47 17.12 -7.82
N LEU A 211 5.02 15.97 -8.32
CA LEU A 211 5.52 14.65 -7.90
C LEU A 211 7.05 14.55 -8.03
N LYS A 212 7.61 15.01 -9.15
CA LYS A 212 9.05 15.02 -9.40
C LYS A 212 9.81 15.85 -8.35
N SER A 213 9.24 16.96 -7.88
CA SER A 213 9.85 17.78 -6.84
C SER A 213 9.99 17.08 -5.48
N TYR A 214 9.17 16.07 -5.19
CA TYR A 214 9.30 15.18 -4.03
C TYR A 214 10.28 14.01 -4.26
N GLY A 215 10.96 13.99 -5.42
CA GLY A 215 11.92 12.95 -5.79
C GLY A 215 11.29 11.65 -6.28
N ILE A 216 9.98 11.64 -6.53
CA ILE A 216 9.31 10.53 -7.20
C ILE A 216 9.88 10.43 -8.62
N ASN A 217 10.20 9.21 -9.06
CA ASN A 217 10.83 9.00 -10.37
C ASN A 217 10.13 7.94 -11.20
N THR A 218 9.07 7.32 -10.68
CA THR A 218 8.19 6.41 -11.41
C THR A 218 6.74 6.83 -11.20
N VAL A 219 5.93 6.83 -12.25
CA VAL A 219 4.47 6.94 -12.15
C VAL A 219 3.83 5.72 -12.80
N ARG A 220 2.85 5.14 -12.13
CA ARG A 220 1.95 4.16 -12.75
C ARG A 220 0.65 4.85 -13.08
N VAL A 221 0.20 4.70 -14.32
CA VAL A 221 -1.04 5.25 -14.87
C VAL A 221 -1.95 4.06 -15.14
N PRO A 222 -2.90 3.74 -14.24
CA PRO A 222 -3.86 2.68 -14.48
C PRO A 222 -4.94 3.14 -15.47
N ILE A 223 -5.38 2.29 -16.40
CA ILE A 223 -6.34 2.67 -17.46
C ILE A 223 -7.44 1.62 -17.68
N ALA A 224 -8.66 2.09 -17.90
CA ALA A 224 -9.81 1.32 -18.37
C ALA A 224 -10.04 1.62 -19.86
N TRP A 225 -9.49 0.76 -20.73
CA TRP A 225 -9.45 0.94 -22.17
C TRP A 225 -10.79 0.74 -22.88
N SER A 226 -11.77 0.12 -22.21
CA SER A 226 -13.13 -0.08 -22.71
C SER A 226 -13.96 1.21 -22.67
N ASN A 227 -13.48 2.26 -22.01
CA ASN A 227 -14.17 3.56 -21.96
C ASN A 227 -14.42 4.10 -23.37
N LEU A 228 -15.70 4.30 -23.71
CA LEU A 228 -16.16 4.81 -25.01
C LEU A 228 -15.74 3.95 -26.21
N MET A 229 -15.39 2.68 -25.98
CA MET A 229 -15.10 1.69 -27.02
C MET A 229 -16.37 1.34 -27.79
N ALA A 230 -16.27 1.24 -29.12
CA ALA A 230 -17.39 0.84 -29.96
C ALA A 230 -17.79 -0.62 -29.71
N LYS A 231 -19.10 -0.90 -29.64
CA LYS A 231 -19.67 -2.25 -29.46
C LYS A 231 -19.89 -2.98 -30.80
N ASP A 232 -18.91 -2.91 -31.69
CA ASP A 232 -18.97 -3.54 -33.03
C ASP A 232 -18.23 -4.90 -33.09
N GLY A 233 -17.67 -5.34 -31.96
CA GLY A 233 -16.90 -6.59 -31.86
C GLY A 233 -15.50 -6.51 -32.45
N THR A 234 -15.02 -5.34 -32.90
CA THR A 234 -13.64 -5.15 -33.37
C THR A 234 -12.68 -4.81 -32.23
N TYR A 235 -13.21 -4.31 -31.11
CA TYR A 235 -12.46 -3.82 -29.96
C TYR A 235 -11.48 -2.69 -30.31
N THR A 236 -11.86 -1.86 -31.29
CA THR A 236 -11.12 -0.64 -31.62
C THR A 236 -11.18 0.33 -30.44
N LEU A 237 -10.01 0.72 -29.93
CA LEU A 237 -9.89 1.65 -28.82
C LEU A 237 -10.40 3.04 -29.22
N ASN A 238 -11.03 3.73 -28.28
CA ASN A 238 -11.47 5.10 -28.50
C ASN A 238 -10.25 6.00 -28.78
N LYS A 239 -10.26 6.72 -29.91
CA LYS A 239 -9.14 7.56 -30.33
C LYS A 239 -8.84 8.68 -29.33
N ASP A 240 -9.88 9.35 -28.83
CA ASP A 240 -9.70 10.47 -27.91
C ASP A 240 -9.15 9.98 -26.56
N LEU A 241 -9.52 8.77 -26.12
CA LEU A 241 -8.93 8.14 -24.94
C LEU A 241 -7.45 7.84 -25.17
N MET A 242 -7.09 7.27 -26.33
CA MET A 242 -5.69 6.98 -26.68
C MET A 242 -4.84 8.25 -26.74
N ASP A 243 -5.36 9.31 -27.35
CA ASP A 243 -4.69 10.62 -27.42
C ASP A 243 -4.50 11.21 -26.01
N ARG A 244 -5.53 11.12 -25.15
CA ARG A 244 -5.47 11.62 -23.78
C ARG A 244 -4.49 10.83 -22.91
N VAL A 245 -4.46 9.51 -23.00
CA VAL A 245 -3.49 8.69 -22.26
C VAL A 245 -2.08 9.04 -22.71
N GLU A 246 -1.83 9.19 -24.01
CA GLU A 246 -0.53 9.59 -24.53
C GLU A 246 -0.10 10.97 -24.03
N GLU A 247 -1.02 11.93 -23.96
CA GLU A 247 -0.75 13.24 -23.35
C GLU A 247 -0.35 13.10 -21.87
N VAL A 248 -1.09 12.31 -21.09
CA VAL A 248 -0.82 12.12 -19.65
C VAL A 248 0.52 11.44 -19.40
N ILE A 249 0.88 10.39 -20.15
CA ILE A 249 2.19 9.75 -19.99
C ILE A 249 3.33 10.68 -20.41
N ASN A 250 3.11 11.54 -21.41
CA ASN A 250 4.11 12.50 -21.86
C ASN A 250 4.44 13.53 -20.78
N TYR A 251 3.49 13.91 -19.92
CA TYR A 251 3.78 14.80 -18.79
C TYR A 251 4.85 14.22 -17.86
N ALA A 252 4.73 12.94 -17.49
CA ALA A 252 5.73 12.25 -16.68
C ALA A 252 7.07 12.06 -17.42
N LEU A 253 7.02 11.70 -18.71
CA LEU A 253 8.23 11.50 -19.52
C LEU A 253 9.01 12.80 -19.73
N ASN A 254 8.32 13.94 -19.83
CA ASN A 254 8.92 15.28 -19.91
C ASN A 254 9.71 15.65 -18.65
N ASP A 255 9.37 15.05 -17.51
CA ASP A 255 10.09 15.19 -16.23
C ASP A 255 11.12 14.09 -16.00
N GLU A 256 11.47 13.34 -17.05
CA GLU A 256 12.38 12.21 -16.99
C GLU A 256 11.95 11.19 -15.93
N MET A 257 10.65 10.94 -15.78
CA MET A 257 10.14 9.86 -14.94
C MET A 257 9.98 8.57 -15.77
N TYR A 258 9.94 7.43 -15.10
CA TYR A 258 9.46 6.18 -15.68
C TYR A 258 7.93 6.16 -15.62
N VAL A 259 7.30 5.57 -16.63
CA VAL A 259 5.85 5.44 -16.71
C VAL A 259 5.47 3.98 -16.89
N ILE A 260 4.54 3.49 -16.09
CA ILE A 260 3.92 2.17 -16.23
C ILE A 260 2.48 2.39 -16.69
N ILE A 261 2.08 1.78 -17.81
CA ILE A 261 0.67 1.70 -18.23
C ILE A 261 0.20 0.25 -18.21
N ASN A 262 -1.08 0.02 -17.95
CA ASN A 262 -1.65 -1.32 -17.87
C ASN A 262 -3.04 -1.41 -18.49
N ILE A 263 -3.63 -2.61 -18.43
CA ILE A 263 -5.08 -2.77 -18.42
C ILE A 263 -5.49 -2.96 -16.95
N HIS A 264 -6.20 -2.01 -16.37
CA HIS A 264 -6.65 -2.07 -14.98
C HIS A 264 -7.98 -2.85 -14.86
N TRP A 265 -8.77 -2.57 -13.82
CA TRP A 265 -10.16 -3.00 -13.78
C TRP A 265 -10.96 -2.27 -14.87
N ASP A 266 -11.26 -3.00 -15.95
CA ASP A 266 -11.78 -2.43 -17.20
C ASP A 266 -13.26 -2.80 -17.42
N GLY A 267 -14.08 -2.65 -16.38
CA GLY A 267 -15.52 -2.95 -16.44
C GLY A 267 -15.86 -4.44 -16.32
N GLY A 268 -14.99 -5.24 -15.71
CA GLY A 268 -15.28 -6.62 -15.28
C GLY A 268 -15.24 -7.71 -16.36
N TRP A 269 -14.86 -7.40 -17.60
CA TRP A 269 -14.83 -8.39 -18.69
C TRP A 269 -13.79 -9.52 -18.48
N TRP A 270 -12.86 -9.39 -17.55
CA TRP A 270 -11.92 -10.45 -17.17
C TRP A 270 -12.61 -11.74 -16.72
N GLY A 271 -13.80 -11.64 -16.11
CA GLY A 271 -14.63 -12.79 -15.76
C GLY A 271 -15.05 -13.66 -16.95
N MET A 272 -14.98 -13.13 -18.19
CA MET A 272 -15.24 -13.90 -19.40
C MET A 272 -14.26 -15.06 -19.60
N PHE A 273 -13.03 -14.95 -19.08
CA PHE A 273 -12.03 -16.03 -19.19
C PHE A 273 -12.44 -17.29 -18.42
N GLY A 274 -13.21 -17.14 -17.35
CA GLY A 274 -13.73 -18.25 -16.56
C GLY A 274 -15.14 -18.68 -16.90
N ASP A 275 -15.81 -18.05 -17.88
CA ASP A 275 -17.17 -18.42 -18.28
C ASP A 275 -17.25 -19.90 -18.67
N ALA A 276 -18.38 -20.56 -18.41
CA ALA A 276 -18.61 -21.95 -18.81
C ALA A 276 -18.65 -22.12 -20.33
N ASP A 277 -19.13 -21.10 -21.05
CA ASP A 277 -19.23 -21.08 -22.52
C ASP A 277 -17.87 -20.76 -23.16
N GLN A 278 -17.36 -21.68 -23.98
CA GLN A 278 -16.09 -21.49 -24.70
C GLN A 278 -16.12 -20.28 -25.63
N SER A 279 -17.25 -19.96 -26.26
CA SER A 279 -17.34 -18.82 -27.18
C SER A 279 -17.17 -17.48 -26.46
N VAL A 280 -17.58 -17.40 -25.19
CA VAL A 280 -17.34 -16.22 -24.33
C VAL A 280 -15.85 -16.11 -23.99
N ARG A 281 -15.21 -17.24 -23.66
CA ARG A 281 -13.75 -17.29 -23.43
C ARG A 281 -12.95 -16.89 -24.68
N ASP A 282 -13.40 -17.32 -25.86
CA ASP A 282 -12.77 -16.95 -27.13
C ASP A 282 -12.88 -15.44 -27.40
N GLU A 283 -14.03 -14.83 -27.04
CA GLU A 283 -14.23 -13.39 -27.16
C GLU A 283 -13.36 -12.60 -26.16
N ALA A 284 -13.13 -13.12 -24.95
CA ALA A 284 -12.19 -12.55 -23.98
C ALA A 284 -10.77 -12.46 -24.55
N TRP A 285 -10.31 -13.54 -25.20
CA TRP A 285 -9.02 -13.56 -25.91
C TRP A 285 -8.98 -12.54 -27.04
N LYS A 286 -10.01 -12.50 -27.88
CA LYS A 286 -10.09 -11.54 -28.99
C LYS A 286 -9.99 -10.10 -28.49
N LYS A 287 -10.67 -9.76 -27.39
CA LYS A 287 -10.57 -8.45 -26.75
C LYS A 287 -9.17 -8.16 -26.22
N TYR A 288 -8.60 -9.07 -25.43
CA TYR A 288 -7.26 -8.90 -24.86
C TYR A 288 -6.19 -8.70 -25.93
N GLU A 289 -6.22 -9.54 -26.99
CA GLU A 289 -5.27 -9.43 -28.09
C GLU A 289 -5.45 -8.13 -28.88
N ALA A 290 -6.70 -7.70 -29.14
CA ALA A 290 -6.98 -6.48 -29.88
C ALA A 290 -6.49 -5.22 -29.13
N ILE A 291 -6.71 -5.15 -27.81
CA ILE A 291 -6.22 -4.05 -26.98
C ILE A 291 -4.69 -4.01 -27.04
N TRP A 292 -4.00 -5.09 -26.69
CA TRP A 292 -2.54 -5.09 -26.62
C TRP A 292 -1.85 -4.86 -27.97
N ARG A 293 -2.43 -5.32 -29.09
CA ARG A 293 -1.91 -5.02 -30.43
C ARG A 293 -1.96 -3.52 -30.73
N GLN A 294 -3.07 -2.86 -30.40
CA GLN A 294 -3.22 -1.41 -30.59
C GLN A 294 -2.27 -0.63 -29.67
N LEU A 295 -2.16 -1.01 -28.40
CA LEU A 295 -1.25 -0.35 -27.44
C LEU A 295 0.23 -0.55 -27.83
N ALA A 296 0.63 -1.76 -28.21
CA ALA A 296 2.00 -2.04 -28.63
C ALA A 296 2.37 -1.23 -29.88
N GLU A 297 1.47 -1.12 -30.87
CA GLU A 297 1.74 -0.29 -32.04
C GLU A 297 1.78 1.21 -31.70
N ARG A 298 0.79 1.69 -30.95
CA ARG A 298 0.64 3.11 -30.59
C ARG A 298 1.90 3.68 -29.97
N TYR A 299 2.46 2.96 -28.99
CA TYR A 299 3.56 3.45 -28.17
C TYR A 299 4.92 2.86 -28.59
N LYS A 300 5.03 2.33 -29.81
CA LYS A 300 6.23 1.63 -30.29
C LYS A 300 7.49 2.49 -30.29
N GLU A 301 7.40 3.78 -30.53
CA GLU A 301 8.58 4.66 -30.66
C GLU A 301 9.13 5.16 -29.33
N TYR A 302 8.36 5.04 -28.25
CA TYR A 302 8.73 5.57 -26.93
C TYR A 302 9.96 4.88 -26.33
N SER A 303 10.72 5.64 -25.53
CA SER A 303 11.91 5.20 -24.82
C SER A 303 11.67 4.03 -23.87
N ASP A 304 12.75 3.49 -23.30
CA ASP A 304 12.69 2.46 -22.26
C ASP A 304 12.13 2.94 -20.91
N ARG A 305 11.77 4.22 -20.80
CA ARG A 305 11.06 4.76 -19.65
C ARG A 305 9.58 4.42 -19.63
N LEU A 306 8.99 4.08 -20.78
CA LEU A 306 7.63 3.56 -20.84
C LEU A 306 7.63 2.02 -20.70
N ILE A 307 6.94 1.54 -19.68
CA ILE A 307 6.82 0.14 -19.28
C ILE A 307 5.36 -0.28 -19.48
N PHE A 308 5.16 -1.48 -20.03
CA PHE A 308 3.83 -2.07 -20.16
C PHE A 308 3.61 -3.12 -19.08
N GLU A 309 2.48 -3.04 -18.38
CA GLU A 309 2.01 -4.05 -17.44
C GLU A 309 0.80 -4.80 -18.03
N GLY A 310 0.89 -6.12 -18.16
CA GLY A 310 -0.05 -6.93 -18.95
C GLY A 310 -1.50 -6.92 -18.45
N ALA A 311 -1.71 -6.74 -17.15
CA ALA A 311 -2.99 -6.61 -16.45
C ALA A 311 -2.72 -6.09 -15.03
N ASN A 312 -3.78 -5.68 -14.32
CA ASN A 312 -3.74 -5.37 -12.89
C ASN A 312 -3.95 -6.62 -12.00
N GLU A 313 -4.83 -6.56 -11.01
CA GLU A 313 -5.16 -7.64 -10.05
C GLU A 313 -6.09 -8.72 -10.64
N GLU A 314 -6.31 -8.69 -11.95
CA GLU A 314 -7.37 -9.44 -12.62
C GLU A 314 -7.01 -10.91 -12.86
N LEU A 315 -5.70 -11.22 -12.88
CA LEU A 315 -5.20 -12.56 -13.19
C LEU A 315 -5.21 -13.45 -11.95
N GLY A 316 -6.39 -13.89 -11.53
CA GLY A 316 -6.54 -14.78 -10.40
C GLY A 316 -7.99 -15.20 -10.18
N ALA A 317 -8.49 -15.02 -8.95
CA ALA A 317 -9.89 -15.31 -8.64
C ALA A 317 -10.88 -14.49 -9.49
N ARG A 318 -10.50 -13.25 -9.85
CA ARG A 318 -11.28 -12.34 -10.71
C ARG A 318 -11.54 -12.86 -12.13
N LEU A 319 -10.80 -13.87 -12.59
CA LEU A 319 -11.12 -14.57 -13.84
C LEU A 319 -12.47 -15.30 -13.77
N ASN A 320 -13.03 -15.50 -12.57
CA ASN A 320 -14.36 -16.08 -12.37
C ASN A 320 -15.45 -15.04 -12.01
N ASP A 321 -15.16 -13.73 -12.04
CA ASP A 321 -16.14 -12.68 -11.76
C ASP A 321 -17.37 -12.78 -12.70
N ASP A 322 -18.54 -12.32 -12.24
CA ASP A 322 -19.73 -12.20 -13.10
C ASP A 322 -19.58 -10.98 -14.03
N TRP A 323 -18.99 -11.21 -15.20
CA TRP A 323 -18.77 -10.15 -16.20
C TRP A 323 -20.06 -9.48 -16.71
N ARG A 324 -21.23 -10.08 -16.45
CA ARG A 324 -22.55 -9.57 -16.87
C ARG A 324 -23.16 -8.64 -15.82
N ASP A 325 -22.70 -8.73 -14.58
CA ASP A 325 -23.08 -7.83 -13.49
C ASP A 325 -21.84 -7.49 -12.64
N PRO A 326 -21.03 -6.51 -13.09
CA PRO A 326 -19.78 -6.16 -12.43
C PRO A 326 -19.94 -5.72 -10.96
N ASN A 327 -21.16 -5.39 -10.51
CA ASN A 327 -21.40 -5.00 -9.11
C ASN A 327 -21.29 -6.16 -8.12
N LYS A 328 -21.39 -7.41 -8.58
CA LYS A 328 -21.32 -8.58 -7.69
C LYS A 328 -19.91 -8.89 -7.22
N GLY A 329 -18.89 -8.38 -7.94
CA GLY A 329 -17.48 -8.63 -7.68
C GLY A 329 -17.14 -10.13 -7.54
N GLU A 330 -16.04 -10.41 -6.85
CA GLU A 330 -15.51 -11.76 -6.65
C GLU A 330 -16.48 -12.68 -5.87
N ALA A 331 -17.16 -12.14 -4.86
CA ALA A 331 -18.07 -12.92 -4.00
C ALA A 331 -19.31 -13.47 -4.75
N GLY A 332 -19.67 -12.87 -5.88
CA GLY A 332 -20.76 -13.33 -6.75
C GLY A 332 -20.31 -13.88 -8.10
N GLY A 333 -19.05 -14.31 -8.22
CA GLY A 333 -18.50 -14.88 -9.44
C GLY A 333 -19.31 -16.05 -10.01
N THR A 334 -19.34 -16.16 -11.34
CA THR A 334 -20.07 -17.22 -12.08
C THR A 334 -19.15 -18.13 -12.90
N GLY A 335 -17.85 -17.84 -12.92
CA GLY A 335 -16.88 -18.64 -13.66
C GLY A 335 -16.65 -20.03 -13.06
N VAL A 336 -16.15 -20.93 -13.90
CA VAL A 336 -16.00 -22.37 -13.61
C VAL A 336 -14.56 -22.80 -13.40
N LEU A 337 -13.58 -21.89 -13.47
CA LEU A 337 -12.17 -22.25 -13.30
C LEU A 337 -11.89 -22.62 -11.85
N THR A 338 -11.25 -23.76 -11.65
CA THR A 338 -10.68 -24.13 -10.36
C THR A 338 -9.49 -23.23 -10.01
N PRO A 339 -9.08 -23.16 -8.72
CA PRO A 339 -7.90 -22.41 -8.34
C PRO A 339 -6.58 -22.86 -8.98
N ALA A 340 -6.51 -24.05 -9.60
CA ALA A 340 -5.35 -24.47 -10.38
C ALA A 340 -5.42 -23.95 -11.81
N GLU A 341 -6.61 -24.04 -12.43
CA GLU A 341 -6.86 -23.53 -13.78
C GLU A 341 -6.72 -22.00 -13.86
N THR A 342 -7.00 -21.27 -12.78
CA THR A 342 -6.72 -19.82 -12.75
C THR A 342 -5.23 -19.52 -12.92
N TYR A 343 -4.31 -20.28 -12.30
CA TYR A 343 -2.87 -20.10 -12.55
C TYR A 343 -2.49 -20.45 -13.99
N GLU A 344 -3.10 -21.49 -14.56
CA GLU A 344 -2.84 -21.90 -15.94
C GLU A 344 -3.29 -20.82 -16.94
N VAL A 345 -4.48 -20.27 -16.76
CA VAL A 345 -5.02 -19.17 -17.58
C VAL A 345 -4.19 -17.90 -17.38
N SER A 346 -3.85 -17.53 -16.14
CA SER A 346 -2.94 -16.40 -15.85
C SER A 346 -1.60 -16.54 -16.57
N ALA A 347 -1.00 -17.74 -16.58
CA ALA A 347 0.25 -18.01 -17.29
C ALA A 347 0.10 -17.88 -18.81
N GLN A 348 -1.02 -18.33 -19.38
CA GLN A 348 -1.32 -18.16 -20.81
C GLN A 348 -1.47 -16.69 -21.19
N ILE A 349 -2.21 -15.91 -20.39
CA ILE A 349 -2.42 -14.47 -20.62
C ILE A 349 -1.08 -13.73 -20.54
N ASN A 350 -0.29 -13.99 -19.51
CA ASN A 350 1.04 -13.41 -19.35
C ASN A 350 2.00 -13.77 -20.49
N GLN A 351 1.96 -15.00 -21.02
CA GLN A 351 2.78 -15.34 -22.19
C GLN A 351 2.28 -14.62 -23.44
N LYS A 352 0.96 -14.60 -23.67
CA LYS A 352 0.35 -13.93 -24.83
C LYS A 352 0.69 -12.44 -24.86
N PHE A 353 0.70 -11.78 -23.71
CA PHE A 353 1.12 -10.40 -23.56
C PHE A 353 2.53 -10.17 -24.11
N VAL A 354 3.51 -10.96 -23.62
CA VAL A 354 4.90 -10.87 -24.06
C VAL A 354 5.00 -11.11 -25.56
N ASP A 355 4.33 -12.15 -26.07
CA ASP A 355 4.36 -12.50 -27.49
C ASP A 355 3.84 -11.35 -28.37
N ILE A 356 2.71 -10.72 -28.02
CA ILE A 356 2.15 -9.60 -28.77
C ILE A 356 3.11 -8.41 -28.79
N VAL A 357 3.62 -8.02 -27.62
CA VAL A 357 4.49 -6.85 -27.51
C VAL A 357 5.80 -7.09 -28.28
N ARG A 358 6.43 -8.26 -28.14
CA ARG A 358 7.67 -8.57 -28.87
C ARG A 358 7.45 -8.67 -30.37
N ALA A 359 6.33 -9.27 -30.81
CA ALA A 359 6.00 -9.38 -32.23
C ALA A 359 5.82 -8.02 -32.92
N SER A 360 5.47 -6.96 -32.18
CA SER A 360 5.36 -5.62 -32.76
C SER A 360 6.71 -5.04 -33.21
N GLY A 361 7.85 -5.45 -32.63
CA GLY A 361 9.18 -4.99 -33.02
C GLY A 361 9.49 -3.54 -32.59
N GLY A 362 10.49 -2.91 -33.22
CA GLY A 362 10.95 -1.55 -32.83
C GLY A 362 11.50 -1.52 -31.40
N ASN A 363 11.17 -0.49 -30.63
CA ASN A 363 11.59 -0.42 -29.22
C ASN A 363 10.93 -1.52 -28.37
N ASN A 364 9.74 -2.02 -28.76
CA ASN A 364 9.05 -3.08 -28.03
C ASN A 364 9.79 -4.42 -28.02
N ALA A 365 10.77 -4.63 -28.91
CA ALA A 365 11.66 -5.79 -28.84
C ALA A 365 12.50 -5.83 -27.55
N TYR A 366 12.75 -4.67 -26.94
CA TYR A 366 13.59 -4.50 -25.75
C TYR A 366 12.90 -3.77 -24.58
N ARG A 367 11.66 -3.30 -24.78
CA ARG A 367 10.84 -2.63 -23.76
C ARG A 367 10.70 -3.52 -22.53
N PHE A 368 10.89 -2.94 -21.36
CA PHE A 368 10.63 -3.62 -20.11
C PHE A 368 9.14 -3.92 -19.96
N LEU A 369 8.81 -5.15 -19.57
CA LEU A 369 7.44 -5.59 -19.35
C LEU A 369 7.26 -5.96 -17.89
N LEU A 370 6.14 -5.52 -17.33
CA LEU A 370 5.70 -5.84 -15.99
C LEU A 370 4.63 -6.94 -16.08
N ILE A 371 4.90 -8.05 -15.41
CA ILE A 371 4.08 -9.26 -15.46
C ILE A 371 3.24 -9.31 -14.18
N PRO A 372 1.91 -9.17 -14.25
CA PRO A 372 1.06 -9.31 -13.08
C PRO A 372 1.21 -10.68 -12.45
N GLY A 373 1.45 -10.68 -11.14
CA GLY A 373 1.38 -11.85 -10.28
C GLY A 373 -0.04 -12.44 -10.22
N GLN A 374 -0.18 -13.61 -9.60
CA GLN A 374 -1.50 -14.20 -9.35
C GLN A 374 -2.32 -13.27 -8.45
N GLY A 375 -3.33 -12.63 -9.02
CA GLY A 375 -4.15 -11.57 -8.42
C GLY A 375 -3.32 -10.42 -7.83
N THR A 376 -2.06 -10.27 -8.25
CA THR A 376 -0.97 -9.53 -7.60
C THR A 376 -0.80 -9.79 -6.08
N VAL A 377 -1.42 -10.84 -5.54
CA VAL A 377 -1.31 -11.24 -4.14
C VAL A 377 0.08 -11.84 -3.92
N LEU A 378 0.88 -11.20 -3.06
CA LEU A 378 2.28 -11.56 -2.85
C LEU A 378 2.49 -13.05 -2.54
N ASN A 379 1.65 -13.62 -1.68
CA ASN A 379 1.77 -15.04 -1.28
C ASN A 379 1.37 -16.03 -2.38
N GLU A 380 0.42 -15.66 -3.22
CA GLU A 380 -0.01 -16.48 -4.35
C GLU A 380 1.00 -16.39 -5.50
N THR A 381 1.56 -15.20 -5.70
CA THR A 381 2.60 -14.94 -6.68
C THR A 381 3.93 -15.61 -6.28
N CYS A 382 4.30 -15.59 -5.00
CA CYS A 382 5.50 -16.26 -4.48
C CYS A 382 5.27 -17.77 -4.27
N SER A 383 4.70 -18.44 -5.26
CA SER A 383 4.37 -19.86 -5.30
C SER A 383 5.15 -20.57 -6.40
N ASP A 384 5.32 -21.88 -6.29
CA ASP A 384 5.83 -22.73 -7.38
C ASP A 384 4.83 -22.92 -8.54
N LYS A 385 3.56 -22.55 -8.31
CA LYS A 385 2.49 -22.56 -9.33
C LYS A 385 2.54 -21.35 -10.25
N PHE A 386 3.04 -20.21 -9.77
CA PHE A 386 3.16 -19.01 -10.58
C PHE A 386 4.37 -19.13 -11.50
N ILE A 387 4.14 -18.99 -12.80
CA ILE A 387 5.17 -19.15 -13.82
C ILE A 387 5.34 -17.82 -14.55
N MET A 388 6.55 -17.25 -14.49
CA MET A 388 6.93 -16.11 -15.32
C MET A 388 6.94 -16.53 -16.80
N PRO A 389 6.44 -15.68 -17.73
CA PRO A 389 6.48 -15.97 -19.15
C PRO A 389 7.92 -15.96 -19.67
N LYS A 390 8.12 -16.58 -20.83
CA LYS A 390 9.39 -16.55 -21.56
C LYS A 390 9.44 -15.31 -22.43
N ASP A 391 10.55 -14.58 -22.35
CA ASP A 391 10.91 -13.54 -23.31
C ASP A 391 11.69 -14.14 -24.51
N SER A 392 12.07 -13.30 -25.46
CA SER A 392 13.01 -13.62 -26.52
C SER A 392 14.33 -14.17 -25.96
N GLU A 393 15.02 -15.01 -26.75
CA GLU A 393 16.32 -15.56 -26.35
C GLU A 393 17.35 -14.47 -26.05
N GLU A 394 17.31 -13.35 -26.77
CA GLU A 394 18.22 -12.20 -26.59
C GLU A 394 17.98 -11.50 -25.24
N ASN A 395 16.72 -11.30 -24.86
CA ASN A 395 16.36 -10.67 -23.60
C ASN A 395 16.58 -11.60 -22.40
N GLY A 396 16.23 -12.89 -22.56
CA GLY A 396 16.11 -13.82 -21.45
C GLY A 396 15.25 -13.22 -20.33
N ASN A 397 15.69 -13.34 -19.08
CA ASN A 397 14.93 -12.82 -17.93
C ASN A 397 15.18 -11.32 -17.65
N LYS A 398 15.99 -10.64 -18.46
CA LYS A 398 16.53 -9.31 -18.13
C LYS A 398 15.58 -8.15 -18.41
N LYS A 399 14.44 -8.41 -19.08
CA LYS A 399 13.46 -7.39 -19.49
C LYS A 399 12.06 -7.60 -18.90
N LEU A 400 11.89 -8.63 -18.06
CA LEU A 400 10.62 -8.93 -17.40
C LEU A 400 10.71 -8.66 -15.89
N SER A 401 9.78 -7.89 -15.35
CA SER A 401 9.61 -7.69 -13.91
C SER A 401 8.31 -8.35 -13.44
N VAL A 402 8.25 -8.81 -12.19
CA VAL A 402 6.99 -9.27 -11.59
C VAL A 402 6.30 -8.11 -10.86
N SER A 403 4.96 -8.04 -10.98
CA SER A 403 4.09 -7.11 -10.25
C SER A 403 3.43 -7.82 -9.07
N VAL A 404 3.57 -7.26 -7.87
CA VAL A 404 2.80 -7.65 -6.68
C VAL A 404 2.27 -6.41 -6.00
N HIS A 405 1.17 -6.52 -5.25
CA HIS A 405 0.63 -5.43 -4.46
C HIS A 405 0.83 -5.69 -2.96
N TYR A 406 1.01 -4.62 -2.17
CA TYR A 406 1.32 -4.72 -0.75
C TYR A 406 0.56 -3.67 0.09
N TYR A 407 -0.56 -4.10 0.65
CA TYR A 407 -1.35 -3.34 1.64
C TYR A 407 -1.40 -4.03 3.01
N GLU A 408 -0.47 -4.95 3.23
CA GLU A 408 -0.51 -5.79 4.41
C GLU A 408 0.08 -5.07 5.65
N PRO A 409 -0.45 -5.32 6.85
CA PRO A 409 -1.63 -6.16 7.11
C PRO A 409 -2.91 -5.42 6.67
N THR A 410 -3.82 -6.12 6.00
CA THR A 410 -4.97 -5.48 5.31
C THR A 410 -5.94 -4.79 6.26
N ASP A 411 -6.00 -5.23 7.51
CA ASP A 411 -6.74 -4.57 8.60
C ASP A 411 -6.19 -3.16 8.93
N PHE A 412 -4.93 -2.88 8.60
CA PHE A 412 -4.31 -1.55 8.63
C PHE A 412 -4.39 -0.88 7.25
N GLY A 413 -3.85 -1.52 6.21
CA GLY A 413 -3.63 -0.90 4.90
C GLY A 413 -4.89 -0.69 4.06
N ILE A 414 -5.97 -1.43 4.29
CA ILE A 414 -7.21 -1.38 3.49
C ILE A 414 -8.45 -1.05 4.32
N ALA A 415 -8.62 -1.66 5.50
CA ALA A 415 -9.86 -1.54 6.26
C ALA A 415 -10.14 -0.09 6.63
N ARG A 416 -11.25 0.49 6.15
CA ARG A 416 -11.60 1.90 6.43
C ARG A 416 -12.24 2.13 7.79
N THR A 417 -12.82 1.08 8.37
CA THR A 417 -13.72 1.20 9.53
C THR A 417 -13.65 -0.03 10.43
N SER A 418 -13.83 0.17 11.73
CA SER A 418 -13.90 -0.88 12.75
C SER A 418 -15.06 -1.86 12.61
N THR A 419 -16.10 -1.53 11.85
CA THR A 419 -17.22 -2.45 11.58
C THR A 419 -16.93 -3.43 10.45
N ASN A 420 -15.74 -3.38 9.86
CA ASN A 420 -15.32 -4.28 8.81
C ASN A 420 -15.24 -5.74 9.32
N SER A 421 -15.89 -6.67 8.63
CA SER A 421 -16.13 -8.04 9.11
C SER A 421 -14.87 -8.91 9.18
N TRP A 422 -13.82 -8.57 8.44
CA TRP A 422 -12.57 -9.33 8.37
C TRP A 422 -11.41 -8.74 9.19
N GLY A 423 -11.64 -7.61 9.88
CA GLY A 423 -10.69 -7.03 10.82
C GLY A 423 -10.43 -5.53 10.62
N TYR A 424 -9.90 -4.91 11.66
CA TYR A 424 -9.55 -3.50 11.67
C TYR A 424 -8.48 -3.18 12.72
N ARG A 425 -7.58 -2.26 12.39
CA ARG A 425 -6.65 -1.65 13.34
C ARG A 425 -6.35 -0.19 12.99
N ASP A 426 -6.29 0.63 14.03
CA ASP A 426 -6.01 2.06 13.91
C ASP A 426 -4.53 2.41 13.85
N SER A 427 -3.62 1.46 14.15
CA SER A 427 -2.19 1.75 14.25
C SER A 427 -1.27 0.65 13.74
N TRP A 428 -0.10 1.10 13.27
CA TRP A 428 1.03 0.28 12.84
C TRP A 428 2.33 0.73 13.53
N GLY A 429 3.27 -0.20 13.73
CA GLY A 429 4.62 0.13 14.25
C GLY A 429 5.11 -0.78 15.38
N THR A 430 4.46 -1.91 15.62
CA THR A 430 4.93 -2.90 16.60
C THR A 430 6.07 -3.75 16.02
N GLU A 431 6.91 -4.37 16.86
CA GLU A 431 7.98 -5.28 16.40
C GLU A 431 7.45 -6.40 15.47
N LYS A 432 6.21 -6.85 15.71
CA LYS A 432 5.54 -7.85 14.86
C LYS A 432 5.26 -7.32 13.46
N ASP A 433 4.85 -6.05 13.36
CA ASP A 433 4.55 -5.42 12.08
C ASP A 433 5.82 -5.31 11.21
N TYR A 434 6.92 -4.79 11.79
CA TYR A 434 8.23 -4.75 11.13
C TYR A 434 8.72 -6.14 10.70
N THR A 435 8.59 -7.14 11.59
CA THR A 435 8.99 -8.53 11.30
C THR A 435 8.15 -9.13 10.18
N TYR A 436 6.85 -8.86 10.16
CA TYR A 436 5.94 -9.33 9.14
C TYR A 436 6.28 -8.73 7.78
N MET A 437 6.40 -7.40 7.69
CA MET A 437 6.80 -6.71 6.46
C MET A 437 8.12 -7.26 5.90
N THR A 438 9.13 -7.38 6.76
CA THR A 438 10.42 -7.99 6.38
C THR A 438 10.27 -9.40 5.81
N THR A 439 9.42 -10.22 6.44
CA THR A 439 9.17 -11.60 5.99
C THR A 439 8.48 -11.64 4.63
N GLN A 440 7.57 -10.71 4.33
CA GLN A 440 6.92 -10.63 3.02
C GLN A 440 7.90 -10.17 1.94
N MET A 441 8.63 -9.07 2.18
CA MET A 441 9.63 -8.55 1.23
C MET A 441 10.74 -9.55 0.92
N ASP A 442 11.11 -10.40 1.89
CA ASP A 442 12.10 -11.46 1.72
C ASP A 442 11.66 -12.60 0.80
N LYS A 443 10.36 -12.77 0.51
CA LYS A 443 9.88 -13.81 -0.42
C LYS A 443 10.18 -13.43 -1.87
N LEU A 444 10.07 -12.15 -2.20
CA LEU A 444 10.24 -11.62 -3.56
C LEU A 444 11.64 -11.85 -4.14
N LYS A 445 12.64 -12.16 -3.30
CA LYS A 445 13.99 -12.52 -3.78
C LYS A 445 14.00 -13.72 -4.72
N MET A 446 12.98 -14.57 -4.68
CA MET A 446 12.89 -15.70 -5.62
C MET A 446 12.85 -15.25 -7.08
N PHE A 447 12.37 -14.04 -7.36
CA PHE A 447 12.35 -13.44 -8.69
C PHE A 447 13.68 -12.80 -9.05
N THR A 448 14.24 -11.99 -8.13
CA THR A 448 15.54 -11.34 -8.37
C THR A 448 16.70 -12.35 -8.47
N GLU A 449 16.66 -13.46 -7.73
CA GLU A 449 17.62 -14.57 -7.86
C GLU A 449 17.57 -15.25 -9.24
N GLN A 450 16.48 -15.06 -10.00
CA GLN A 450 16.30 -15.55 -11.38
C GLN A 450 16.58 -14.48 -12.44
N GLY A 451 16.92 -13.25 -12.05
CA GLY A 451 17.22 -12.12 -12.94
C GLY A 451 16.00 -11.26 -13.33
N TYR A 452 14.82 -11.55 -12.79
CA TYR A 452 13.63 -10.71 -12.97
C TYR A 452 13.69 -9.48 -12.07
N GLY A 453 13.09 -8.38 -12.51
CA GLY A 453 12.84 -7.22 -11.64
C GLY A 453 11.63 -7.47 -10.73
N VAL A 454 11.50 -6.63 -9.71
CA VAL A 454 10.35 -6.67 -8.78
C VAL A 454 9.82 -5.24 -8.64
N ILE A 455 8.60 -5.04 -9.09
CA ILE A 455 7.87 -3.79 -8.90
C ILE A 455 6.70 -4.11 -7.97
N ILE A 456 6.61 -3.39 -6.85
CA ILE A 456 5.41 -3.43 -6.01
C ILE A 456 4.45 -2.42 -6.63
N GLY A 457 3.63 -2.89 -7.59
CA GLY A 457 2.81 -2.05 -8.48
C GLY A 457 1.82 -1.16 -7.73
N GLU A 458 1.38 -1.60 -6.55
CA GLU A 458 0.62 -0.81 -5.60
C GLU A 458 1.02 -1.14 -4.17
N CYS A 459 1.12 -0.10 -3.34
CA CYS A 459 1.35 -0.27 -1.92
C CYS A 459 0.89 0.94 -1.12
N GLY A 460 0.73 0.79 0.18
CA GLY A 460 0.47 1.91 1.09
C GLY A 460 -0.68 1.65 2.05
N CYS A 461 -1.30 2.73 2.49
CA CYS A 461 -2.51 2.71 3.29
C CYS A 461 -3.59 3.48 2.52
N ALA A 462 -4.73 2.85 2.23
CA ALA A 462 -5.82 3.44 1.46
C ALA A 462 -6.67 4.43 2.27
N VAL A 463 -6.27 4.75 3.50
CA VAL A 463 -6.95 5.70 4.38
C VAL A 463 -5.95 6.62 5.07
N THR A 464 -6.40 7.81 5.43
CA THR A 464 -5.58 8.88 5.99
C THR A 464 -5.66 8.98 7.51
N ASN A 465 -6.63 8.32 8.14
CA ASN A 465 -7.02 8.48 9.54
C ASN A 465 -6.46 7.42 10.50
N LYS A 466 -5.27 6.87 10.21
CA LYS A 466 -4.62 5.85 11.04
C LYS A 466 -3.24 6.27 11.51
N ASP A 467 -2.88 5.89 12.73
CA ASP A 467 -1.59 6.21 13.31
C ASP A 467 -0.48 5.32 12.72
N GLY A 468 0.65 5.91 12.35
CA GLY A 468 1.83 5.19 11.87
C GLY A 468 1.89 4.98 10.35
N ILE A 469 1.03 5.63 9.55
CA ILE A 469 1.12 5.62 8.08
C ILE A 469 2.50 6.10 7.58
N PRO A 470 3.09 7.20 8.08
CA PRO A 470 4.41 7.63 7.63
C PRO A 470 5.53 6.62 7.97
N ASP A 471 5.46 5.98 9.14
CA ASP A 471 6.42 4.97 9.56
C ASP A 471 6.31 3.69 8.71
N TYR A 472 5.07 3.29 8.38
CA TYR A 472 4.79 2.18 7.46
C TYR A 472 5.42 2.40 6.09
N LEU A 473 5.16 3.56 5.48
CA LEU A 473 5.70 3.91 4.16
C LEU A 473 7.23 4.04 4.20
N THR A 474 7.77 4.67 5.25
CA THR A 474 9.22 4.84 5.41
C THR A 474 9.93 3.49 5.46
N GLU A 475 9.45 2.56 6.28
CA GLU A 475 10.06 1.23 6.39
C GLU A 475 9.88 0.41 5.10
N LEU A 476 8.69 0.46 4.48
CA LEU A 476 8.43 -0.25 3.22
C LEU A 476 9.37 0.25 2.11
N PHE A 477 9.45 1.57 1.90
CA PHE A 477 10.29 2.17 0.87
C PHE A 477 11.76 1.84 1.09
N LYS A 478 12.23 1.97 2.33
CA LYS A 478 13.61 1.60 2.70
C LYS A 478 13.90 0.15 2.36
N GLN A 479 13.05 -0.80 2.78
CA GLN A 479 13.28 -2.22 2.50
C GLN A 479 13.23 -2.54 1.01
N CYS A 480 12.35 -1.90 0.25
CA CYS A 480 12.27 -2.09 -1.20
C CYS A 480 13.54 -1.60 -1.89
N LEU A 481 13.97 -0.37 -1.60
CA LEU A 481 15.19 0.20 -2.18
C LEU A 481 16.44 -0.62 -1.80
N GLU A 482 16.58 -1.04 -0.53
CA GLU A 482 17.70 -1.88 -0.08
C GLU A 482 17.73 -3.27 -0.76
N LYS A 483 16.58 -3.77 -1.22
CA LYS A 483 16.45 -5.07 -1.91
C LYS A 483 16.45 -4.96 -3.43
N GLY A 484 16.54 -3.75 -3.98
CA GLY A 484 16.47 -3.50 -5.42
C GLY A 484 15.07 -3.72 -6.00
N TYR A 485 14.03 -3.34 -5.27
CA TYR A 485 12.64 -3.34 -5.73
C TYR A 485 12.17 -1.90 -5.94
N CYS A 486 11.22 -1.68 -6.85
CA CYS A 486 10.55 -0.39 -7.02
C CYS A 486 9.17 -0.40 -6.34
N PRO A 487 8.97 0.33 -5.23
CA PRO A 487 7.65 0.49 -4.62
C PRO A 487 6.89 1.62 -5.31
N VAL A 488 5.63 1.38 -5.67
CA VAL A 488 4.75 2.38 -6.28
C VAL A 488 3.55 2.59 -5.38
N MET A 489 3.48 3.74 -4.69
CA MET A 489 2.43 4.02 -3.71
C MET A 489 1.08 4.22 -4.40
N TRP A 490 0.00 3.65 -3.88
CA TRP A 490 -1.35 3.93 -4.34
C TRP A 490 -1.88 5.24 -3.76
N ASP A 491 -2.47 6.08 -4.61
CA ASP A 491 -3.15 7.31 -4.21
C ASP A 491 -4.37 7.57 -5.08
N GLU A 492 -5.54 7.39 -4.48
CA GLU A 492 -6.84 7.60 -5.12
C GLU A 492 -7.24 9.08 -5.25
N GLY A 493 -6.38 10.01 -4.83
CA GLY A 493 -6.65 11.46 -4.80
C GLY A 493 -6.72 12.04 -3.40
N SER A 494 -6.48 11.21 -2.37
CA SER A 494 -6.58 11.59 -0.96
C SER A 494 -5.33 12.32 -0.48
N TYR A 495 -4.13 11.85 -0.86
CA TYR A 495 -2.88 12.39 -0.32
C TYR A 495 -2.35 13.59 -1.12
N TYR A 496 -2.52 13.57 -2.44
CA TYR A 496 -1.91 14.53 -3.36
C TYR A 496 -2.92 15.40 -4.11
N SER A 497 -2.72 16.72 -4.13
CA SER A 497 -3.49 17.63 -4.99
C SER A 497 -2.92 17.62 -6.40
N ARG A 498 -3.65 17.00 -7.33
CA ARG A 498 -3.25 16.92 -8.76
C ARG A 498 -3.30 18.27 -9.45
N LYS A 499 -4.24 19.13 -9.04
CA LYS A 499 -4.44 20.48 -9.57
C LYS A 499 -3.31 21.42 -9.16
N ASP A 500 -2.86 21.32 -7.91
CA ASP A 500 -1.92 22.28 -7.32
C ASP A 500 -0.48 21.75 -7.27
N GLY A 501 -0.29 20.46 -7.50
CA GLY A 501 1.03 19.86 -7.64
C GLY A 501 1.75 19.57 -6.33
N TYR A 502 1.05 19.28 -5.22
CA TYR A 502 1.70 19.01 -3.93
C TYR A 502 0.95 18.00 -3.04
N PHE A 503 1.67 17.37 -2.10
CA PHE A 503 1.07 16.50 -1.09
C PHE A 503 0.35 17.32 -0.03
N VAL A 504 -0.97 17.18 0.00
CA VAL A 504 -1.85 17.82 0.98
C VAL A 504 -1.62 17.23 2.36
N TYR A 505 -1.36 15.92 2.46
CA TYR A 505 -0.89 15.27 3.67
C TYR A 505 0.64 15.36 3.75
N ASP A 506 1.14 16.42 4.40
CA ASP A 506 2.57 16.76 4.40
C ASP A 506 3.41 15.61 4.96
N ASP A 507 2.97 14.96 6.03
CA ASP A 507 3.70 13.85 6.65
C ASP A 507 3.95 12.67 5.71
N VAL A 508 3.05 12.41 4.75
CA VAL A 508 3.25 11.43 3.66
C VAL A 508 4.19 11.99 2.59
N GLY A 509 4.01 13.24 2.15
CA GLY A 509 4.93 13.88 1.20
C GLY A 509 6.38 13.91 1.71
N GLN A 510 6.57 14.16 3.01
CA GLN A 510 7.88 14.14 3.66
C GLN A 510 8.53 12.75 3.67
N VAL A 511 7.77 11.66 3.57
CA VAL A 511 8.36 10.31 3.41
C VAL A 511 9.15 10.24 2.10
N PHE A 512 8.55 10.67 0.99
CA PHE A 512 9.22 10.74 -0.31
C PHE A 512 10.41 11.71 -0.27
N ALA A 513 10.19 12.93 0.24
CA ALA A 513 11.21 13.96 0.25
C ALA A 513 12.46 13.56 1.05
N LYS A 514 12.27 12.94 2.23
CA LYS A 514 13.38 12.45 3.07
C LYS A 514 14.07 11.24 2.46
N ALA A 515 13.31 10.30 1.89
CA ALA A 515 13.88 9.09 1.29
C ALA A 515 14.74 9.42 0.05
N THR A 516 14.43 10.51 -0.64
CA THR A 516 15.11 10.94 -1.88
C THR A 516 16.03 12.15 -1.69
N ASN A 517 16.07 12.72 -0.49
CA ASN A 517 16.76 13.97 -0.17
C ASN A 517 16.40 15.11 -1.16
N SER A 518 15.12 15.22 -1.50
CA SER A 518 14.58 16.24 -2.39
C SER A 518 13.98 17.42 -1.62
N THR A 519 13.76 18.53 -2.33
CA THR A 519 13.10 19.72 -1.79
C THR A 519 11.81 19.94 -2.57
N PRO A 520 10.65 19.62 -1.96
CA PRO A 520 9.37 19.77 -2.63
C PRO A 520 9.09 21.22 -3.07
N ARG A 521 8.44 21.37 -4.22
CA ARG A 521 7.88 22.63 -4.67
C ARG A 521 6.52 22.81 -4.02
N ILE A 522 6.43 23.77 -3.10
CA ILE A 522 5.17 24.11 -2.42
C ILE A 522 4.59 25.38 -3.05
N PRO A 523 3.35 25.36 -3.54
CA PRO A 523 2.70 26.56 -4.08
C PRO A 523 2.42 27.59 -2.97
N GLU A 524 2.36 28.88 -3.34
CA GLU A 524 1.98 29.94 -2.42
C GLU A 524 0.53 29.72 -1.92
N GLY A 525 0.32 29.82 -0.62
CA GLY A 525 -1.00 29.59 0.00
C GLY A 525 -1.38 28.11 0.20
N ALA A 526 -0.45 27.17 0.02
CA ALA A 526 -0.69 25.76 0.29
C ALA A 526 -1.17 25.52 1.74
N SER A 527 -2.22 24.71 1.89
CA SER A 527 -2.68 24.18 3.17
C SER A 527 -2.33 22.70 3.30
N PHE A 528 -2.01 22.28 4.52
CA PHE A 528 -1.54 20.94 4.83
C PHE A 528 -2.39 20.28 5.91
N SER A 529 -2.53 18.97 5.79
CA SER A 529 -3.03 18.07 6.82
C SER A 529 -1.97 17.04 7.20
N LYS A 530 -2.30 16.21 8.19
CA LYS A 530 -1.48 15.09 8.64
C LYS A 530 -2.34 13.86 8.76
N THR A 531 -1.73 12.71 8.49
CA THR A 531 -2.36 11.43 8.77
C THR A 531 -2.45 11.18 10.27
N GLY A 532 -3.34 10.27 10.66
CA GLY A 532 -3.53 9.89 12.05
C GLY A 532 -4.98 9.97 12.49
N ILE A 533 -5.25 9.36 13.65
CA ILE A 533 -6.60 9.36 14.23
C ILE A 533 -6.96 10.80 14.63
N PRO A 534 -8.14 11.30 14.24
CA PRO A 534 -8.54 12.67 14.59
C PRO A 534 -8.82 12.79 16.10
N SER A 535 -8.43 13.94 16.68
CA SER A 535 -8.67 14.24 18.11
C SER A 535 -9.94 15.05 18.32
N LEU A 536 -10.67 14.74 19.39
CA LEU A 536 -11.89 15.45 19.83
C LEU A 536 -11.70 16.27 21.13
N ASP A 537 -10.49 16.28 21.70
CA ASP A 537 -10.29 16.66 23.11
C ASP A 537 -10.21 18.17 23.38
N ALA A 538 -10.37 19.03 22.37
CA ALA A 538 -10.07 20.45 22.49
C ALA A 538 -11.27 21.34 22.88
N ILE A 539 -12.51 20.93 22.62
CA ILE A 539 -13.66 21.84 22.67
C ILE A 539 -14.72 21.35 23.67
N VAL A 540 -14.81 22.04 24.81
CA VAL A 540 -15.79 21.74 25.89
C VAL A 540 -17.07 22.58 25.80
N SER A 541 -17.03 23.70 25.09
CA SER A 541 -18.15 24.61 24.86
C SER A 541 -17.91 25.43 23.60
N ALA A 542 -18.94 25.68 22.82
CA ALA A 542 -18.89 26.56 21.65
C ALA A 542 -20.26 27.23 21.47
N LYS A 543 -20.29 28.42 20.87
CA LYS A 543 -21.54 29.13 20.56
C LYS A 543 -22.04 28.73 19.18
N ALA A 544 -23.29 28.29 19.10
CA ALA A 544 -23.94 28.03 17.81
C ALA A 544 -24.11 29.34 17.02
N VAL A 545 -23.65 29.33 15.77
CA VAL A 545 -23.77 30.45 14.81
C VAL A 545 -24.90 30.17 13.83
N TYR A 546 -24.98 28.92 13.34
CA TYR A 546 -26.09 28.43 12.53
C TYR A 546 -26.55 27.08 13.05
N THR A 547 -27.84 26.80 12.92
CA THR A 547 -28.42 25.48 13.20
C THR A 547 -29.23 25.02 12.01
N TRP A 548 -28.91 23.83 11.51
CA TRP A 548 -29.76 23.08 10.60
C TRP A 548 -30.57 22.06 11.40
N GLU A 549 -31.88 22.02 11.17
CA GLU A 549 -32.79 21.00 11.64
C GLU A 549 -33.44 20.32 10.44
N GLY A 550 -33.63 19.01 10.56
CA GLY A 550 -34.18 18.22 9.49
C GLY A 550 -33.99 16.74 9.77
N GLU A 551 -33.86 15.98 8.70
CA GLU A 551 -33.37 14.63 8.75
C GLU A 551 -32.40 14.43 7.58
N PHE A 552 -31.27 13.79 7.84
CA PHE A 552 -30.42 13.19 6.82
C PHE A 552 -30.13 11.76 7.24
N MET A 553 -30.44 10.80 6.39
CA MET A 553 -30.25 9.38 6.67
C MET A 553 -29.42 8.74 5.55
N ARG A 554 -28.34 8.05 5.92
CA ARG A 554 -27.52 7.31 4.94
C ARG A 554 -28.26 6.04 4.52
N HIS A 555 -28.58 5.97 3.24
CA HIS A 555 -29.21 4.82 2.61
C HIS A 555 -28.21 4.11 1.66
N VAL A 556 -28.37 2.80 1.41
CA VAL A 556 -27.62 2.08 0.37
C VAL A 556 -28.57 1.42 -0.65
N GLY A 557 -29.00 2.19 -1.66
CA GLY A 557 -29.75 1.66 -2.82
C GLY A 557 -31.23 1.35 -2.60
N ALA A 558 -31.96 0.88 -3.61
CA ALA A 558 -33.44 0.77 -3.52
C ALA A 558 -33.94 -0.38 -2.61
N ASP A 559 -33.19 -1.48 -2.52
CA ASP A 559 -33.65 -2.69 -1.81
C ASP A 559 -33.56 -2.54 -0.29
N ASP A 560 -32.50 -1.91 0.23
CA ASP A 560 -32.44 -1.56 1.64
C ASP A 560 -33.51 -0.50 2.03
N GLY A 561 -34.03 0.25 1.06
CA GLY A 561 -35.02 1.32 1.29
C GLY A 561 -36.36 0.73 1.63
N LYS A 562 -36.77 -0.28 0.85
CA LYS A 562 -37.96 -1.07 1.15
C LYS A 562 -37.84 -1.83 2.47
N ARG A 563 -36.64 -2.32 2.78
CA ARG A 563 -36.37 -2.98 4.06
C ARG A 563 -36.54 -2.00 5.22
N LEU A 564 -35.93 -0.82 5.15
CA LEU A 564 -36.04 0.21 6.19
C LEU A 564 -37.46 0.78 6.32
N GLU A 565 -38.18 0.96 5.22
CA GLU A 565 -39.61 1.33 5.24
C GLU A 565 -40.43 0.33 6.07
N THR A 566 -40.08 -0.96 6.02
CA THR A 566 -40.74 -2.02 6.79
C THR A 566 -40.24 -2.08 8.25
N GLU A 567 -38.93 -1.98 8.46
CA GLU A 567 -38.30 -2.11 9.78
C GLU A 567 -38.50 -0.85 10.66
N ARG A 568 -38.64 0.34 10.04
CA ARG A 568 -38.69 1.65 10.72
C ARG A 568 -39.69 2.62 10.04
N PRO A 569 -40.99 2.26 9.95
CA PRO A 569 -41.98 3.06 9.22
C PRO A 569 -42.20 4.46 9.81
N ASP A 570 -41.91 4.65 11.11
CA ASP A 570 -42.08 5.93 11.80
C ASP A 570 -40.89 6.88 11.58
N ASP A 571 -39.71 6.35 11.21
CA ASP A 571 -38.48 7.13 11.00
C ASP A 571 -38.12 7.29 9.50
N PHE A 572 -38.87 6.66 8.59
CA PHE A 572 -38.53 6.59 7.16
C PHE A 572 -39.42 7.52 6.33
N ASP A 573 -38.83 8.56 5.71
CA ASP A 573 -39.55 9.43 4.76
C ASP A 573 -39.62 8.78 3.36
N VAL A 574 -40.72 8.07 3.11
CA VAL A 574 -41.01 7.38 1.84
C VAL A 574 -40.97 8.33 0.64
N LEU A 575 -41.34 9.61 0.81
CA LEU A 575 -41.38 10.58 -0.29
C LEU A 575 -39.98 10.93 -0.80
N ASN A 576 -38.96 10.80 0.04
CA ASN A 576 -37.57 11.13 -0.27
C ASN A 576 -36.66 9.89 -0.33
N GLN A 577 -37.25 8.69 -0.52
CA GLN A 577 -36.53 7.40 -0.49
C GLN A 577 -35.68 7.21 0.78
N GLY A 578 -36.06 7.86 1.87
CA GLY A 578 -35.35 7.80 3.14
C GLY A 578 -34.02 8.54 3.21
N ILE A 579 -33.65 9.45 2.28
CA ILE A 579 -32.42 10.25 2.48
C ILE A 579 -32.62 11.44 3.44
N GLY A 580 -33.87 11.85 3.67
CA GLY A 580 -34.25 12.93 4.58
C GLY A 580 -34.49 14.28 3.90
N LYS A 581 -34.73 15.33 4.70
CA LYS A 581 -35.09 16.70 4.26
C LYS A 581 -34.62 17.76 5.25
N THR A 582 -34.39 18.97 4.77
CA THR A 582 -34.25 20.16 5.63
C THR A 582 -35.62 20.64 6.09
N THR A 583 -35.82 20.83 7.40
CA THR A 583 -37.05 21.43 7.94
C THR A 583 -36.85 22.87 8.37
N LYS A 584 -35.67 23.23 8.87
CA LYS A 584 -35.38 24.57 9.37
C LYS A 584 -33.90 24.90 9.30
N ILE A 585 -33.58 26.16 9.00
CA ILE A 585 -32.23 26.72 9.12
C ILE A 585 -32.35 28.03 9.88
N VAL A 586 -31.61 28.18 10.99
CA VAL A 586 -31.65 29.39 11.83
C VAL A 586 -30.26 29.93 12.17
N ASP A 587 -30.20 31.24 12.43
CA ASP A 587 -29.04 31.94 12.96
C ASP A 587 -28.88 31.76 14.49
N ALA A 588 -27.88 32.43 15.06
CA ALA A 588 -27.58 32.40 16.50
C ALA A 588 -28.70 32.94 17.40
N ASP A 589 -29.61 33.77 16.88
CA ASP A 589 -30.79 34.28 17.61
C ASP A 589 -32.01 33.35 17.46
N GLY A 590 -31.89 32.27 16.67
CA GLY A 590 -32.99 31.37 16.35
C GLY A 590 -33.93 31.87 15.24
N LYS A 591 -33.53 32.90 14.48
CA LYS A 591 -34.29 33.43 13.33
C LYS A 591 -33.94 32.66 12.07
N GLU A 592 -34.92 32.43 11.19
CA GLU A 592 -34.68 31.78 9.91
C GLU A 592 -33.67 32.56 9.05
N THR A 593 -32.76 31.85 8.38
CA THR A 593 -31.69 32.44 7.57
C THR A 593 -31.35 31.60 6.36
N ASP A 594 -30.89 32.26 5.30
CA ASP A 594 -30.32 31.70 4.07
C ASP A 594 -28.78 31.74 4.08
N ALA A 595 -28.15 32.14 5.19
CA ALA A 595 -26.70 32.27 5.31
C ALA A 595 -25.94 30.94 5.45
N LEU A 596 -26.67 29.83 5.63
CA LEU A 596 -26.16 28.47 5.60
C LEU A 596 -26.87 27.74 4.45
N ASP A 597 -26.13 27.47 3.38
CA ASP A 597 -26.61 26.69 2.25
C ASP A 597 -26.47 25.19 2.57
N VAL A 598 -27.48 24.41 2.21
CA VAL A 598 -27.59 22.98 2.55
C VAL A 598 -28.04 22.17 1.36
N MET A 599 -27.27 21.14 1.04
CA MET A 599 -27.60 20.18 -0.01
C MET A 599 -27.60 18.76 0.54
N ILE A 600 -28.73 18.08 0.43
CA ILE A 600 -28.81 16.62 0.62
C ILE A 600 -28.63 15.97 -0.74
N ASN A 601 -27.60 15.14 -0.89
CA ASN A 601 -27.27 14.50 -2.16
C ASN A 601 -27.76 13.04 -2.19
N PRO A 602 -28.87 12.73 -2.90
CA PRO A 602 -29.44 11.38 -3.02
C PRO A 602 -28.56 10.39 -3.77
N GLU A 603 -27.71 10.86 -4.67
CA GLU A 603 -26.88 9.99 -5.50
C GLU A 603 -25.69 9.40 -4.73
N TYR A 604 -25.13 10.21 -3.82
CA TYR A 604 -23.91 9.88 -3.08
C TYR A 604 -24.11 9.80 -1.56
N TRP A 605 -25.37 9.81 -1.09
CA TRP A 605 -25.77 9.58 0.30
C TRP A 605 -24.97 10.41 1.32
N ASN A 606 -24.98 11.73 1.14
CA ASN A 606 -24.32 12.68 2.03
C ASN A 606 -25.12 13.99 2.13
N ILE A 607 -24.80 14.78 3.16
CA ILE A 607 -25.28 16.14 3.34
C ILE A 607 -24.10 17.11 3.32
N ARG A 608 -24.30 18.27 2.68
CA ARG A 608 -23.26 19.27 2.45
C ARG A 608 -23.72 20.62 2.92
N PHE A 609 -22.79 21.39 3.46
CA PHE A 609 -23.05 22.70 4.03
C PHE A 609 -22.06 23.73 3.53
N LYS A 610 -22.54 24.92 3.19
CA LYS A 610 -21.68 26.05 2.82
C LYS A 610 -22.14 27.30 3.56
N ALA A 611 -21.18 28.02 4.12
CA ALA A 611 -21.41 29.27 4.82
C ALA A 611 -20.24 30.22 4.57
N ASP A 612 -20.38 31.46 5.02
CA ASP A 612 -19.24 32.37 5.17
C ASP A 612 -18.39 31.94 6.38
N TRP A 613 -17.44 31.03 6.14
CA TRP A 613 -16.55 30.48 7.17
C TRP A 613 -15.61 31.52 7.78
N SER A 614 -15.41 32.68 7.12
CA SER A 614 -14.58 33.76 7.66
C SER A 614 -15.14 34.36 8.96
N LYS A 615 -16.43 34.12 9.24
CA LYS A 615 -17.11 34.51 10.49
C LYS A 615 -16.75 33.64 11.69
N PHE A 616 -16.07 32.51 11.48
CA PHE A 616 -15.68 31.58 12.53
C PHE A 616 -14.20 31.72 12.85
N GLU A 617 -13.87 31.96 14.11
CA GLU A 617 -12.49 31.97 14.55
C GLU A 617 -11.97 30.55 14.79
N GLU A 618 -12.74 29.71 15.49
CA GLU A 618 -12.47 28.30 15.75
C GLU A 618 -13.70 27.45 15.38
N PRO A 619 -13.92 27.17 14.07
CA PRO A 619 -15.12 26.49 13.61
C PRO A 619 -15.20 25.04 14.14
N CYS A 620 -16.38 24.64 14.58
CA CYS A 620 -16.68 23.26 14.97
C CYS A 620 -18.15 22.94 14.71
N ILE A 621 -18.52 21.66 14.74
CA ILE A 621 -19.90 21.22 14.62
C ILE A 621 -20.33 20.39 15.82
N ARG A 622 -21.61 20.44 16.16
CA ARG A 622 -22.24 19.47 17.06
C ARG A 622 -23.43 18.84 16.34
N ILE A 623 -23.41 17.53 16.24
CA ILE A 623 -24.42 16.76 15.52
C ILE A 623 -25.30 16.03 16.54
N THR A 624 -26.61 16.15 16.37
CA THR A 624 -27.61 15.37 17.11
C THR A 624 -28.11 14.24 16.23
N MET A 625 -28.04 13.02 16.76
CA MET A 625 -28.54 11.80 16.13
C MET A 625 -30.00 11.55 16.48
N ALA A 626 -30.72 10.84 15.62
CA ALA A 626 -32.00 10.25 16.00
C ALA A 626 -31.84 9.29 17.20
N ASP A 627 -32.87 9.19 18.03
CA ASP A 627 -32.85 8.37 19.25
C ASP A 627 -33.18 6.90 18.95
N ASN A 628 -32.29 6.23 18.24
CA ASN A 628 -32.37 4.80 17.94
C ASN A 628 -30.98 4.16 17.93
N THR A 629 -30.93 2.84 18.17
CA THR A 629 -29.67 2.10 18.31
C THR A 629 -28.72 2.28 17.13
N TYR A 630 -29.22 2.27 15.89
CA TYR A 630 -28.40 2.44 14.68
C TYR A 630 -27.71 3.80 14.64
N SER A 631 -28.45 4.86 14.94
CA SER A 631 -27.96 6.23 14.93
C SER A 631 -27.00 6.48 16.09
N GLN A 632 -27.24 5.86 17.25
CA GLN A 632 -26.39 6.00 18.45
C GLN A 632 -25.07 5.21 18.39
N SER A 633 -24.90 4.31 17.41
CA SER A 633 -23.64 3.58 17.17
C SER A 633 -22.92 3.99 15.89
N ALA A 634 -23.47 4.95 15.13
CA ALA A 634 -22.96 5.33 13.82
C ALA A 634 -21.60 6.04 13.92
N GLN A 635 -20.70 5.74 12.98
CA GLN A 635 -19.47 6.51 12.83
C GLN A 635 -19.75 7.74 11.97
N LEU A 636 -19.06 8.84 12.24
CA LEU A 636 -19.15 10.07 11.46
C LEU A 636 -18.01 10.10 10.44
N GLN A 637 -18.34 10.42 9.19
CA GLN A 637 -17.34 10.79 8.19
C GLN A 637 -17.51 12.27 7.84
N LEU A 638 -16.40 12.99 7.79
CA LEU A 638 -16.35 14.41 7.52
C LEU A 638 -15.21 14.74 6.56
N GLY A 639 -15.45 15.64 5.62
CA GLY A 639 -14.42 16.19 4.74
C GLY A 639 -14.87 17.49 4.10
N TYR A 640 -14.09 17.98 3.12
CA TYR A 640 -14.31 19.29 2.52
C TYR A 640 -14.32 19.19 1.00
N MET A 641 -15.10 20.04 0.32
CA MET A 641 -15.20 20.05 -1.14
C MET A 641 -15.03 21.48 -1.69
N GLU A 642 -14.40 21.60 -2.86
CA GLU A 642 -14.20 22.88 -3.56
C GLU A 642 -15.52 23.35 -4.19
N SER A 643 -16.27 22.42 -4.77
CA SER A 643 -17.58 22.63 -5.37
C SER A 643 -18.49 21.43 -5.11
N GLU A 644 -19.76 21.55 -5.47
CA GLU A 644 -20.77 20.50 -5.28
C GLU A 644 -20.40 19.16 -5.95
N ASN A 645 -19.60 19.16 -7.02
CA ASN A 645 -19.23 17.95 -7.75
C ASN A 645 -17.74 17.58 -7.60
N SER A 646 -17.02 18.27 -6.72
CA SER A 646 -15.60 18.00 -6.47
C SER A 646 -15.41 16.79 -5.55
N GLN A 647 -14.24 16.16 -5.60
CA GLN A 647 -13.84 15.19 -4.58
C GLN A 647 -13.81 15.78 -3.17
N ILE A 648 -14.03 14.90 -2.21
CA ILE A 648 -13.81 15.16 -0.79
C ILE A 648 -12.30 15.23 -0.53
N LYS A 649 -11.87 16.24 0.23
CA LYS A 649 -10.50 16.40 0.73
C LYS A 649 -10.50 16.40 2.25
N PHE A 650 -9.36 16.03 2.82
CA PHE A 650 -9.12 15.97 4.26
C PHE A 650 -10.12 15.12 5.04
N GLU A 651 -10.47 13.96 4.49
CA GLU A 651 -11.41 13.04 5.12
C GLU A 651 -10.93 12.62 6.52
N LYS A 652 -11.88 12.65 7.48
CA LYS A 652 -11.72 12.21 8.85
C LYS A 652 -12.93 11.37 9.24
N ASP A 653 -12.66 10.14 9.68
CA ASP A 653 -13.67 9.32 10.33
C ASP A 653 -13.54 9.35 11.85
N TYR A 654 -14.69 9.37 12.51
CA TYR A 654 -14.83 9.36 13.96
C TYR A 654 -15.66 8.16 14.37
N ASP A 655 -15.00 7.12 14.87
CA ASP A 655 -15.65 5.92 15.37
C ASP A 655 -16.39 6.19 16.68
N GLN A 656 -17.68 5.89 16.72
CA GLN A 656 -18.46 5.97 17.96
C GLN A 656 -18.18 4.77 18.88
N VAL A 657 -18.01 3.58 18.30
CA VAL A 657 -17.74 2.33 19.02
C VAL A 657 -16.52 1.61 18.45
N ASP A 658 -15.84 0.81 19.28
CA ASP A 658 -14.75 -0.08 18.88
C ASP A 658 -15.28 -1.37 18.21
N VAL A 659 -14.36 -2.22 17.76
CA VAL A 659 -14.66 -3.54 17.15
C VAL A 659 -15.49 -4.48 18.04
N ASN A 660 -15.57 -4.21 19.35
CA ASN A 660 -16.35 -4.99 20.30
C ASN A 660 -17.68 -4.31 20.65
N GLY A 661 -18.00 -3.17 20.05
CA GLY A 661 -19.21 -2.38 20.31
C GLY A 661 -19.13 -1.49 21.55
N ASN A 662 -17.95 -1.30 22.17
CA ASN A 662 -17.79 -0.38 23.30
C ASN A 662 -17.57 1.03 22.80
N ILE A 663 -18.02 2.05 23.53
CA ILE A 663 -17.74 3.46 23.19
C ILE A 663 -16.23 3.69 23.04
N ASN A 664 -15.83 4.20 21.87
CA ASN A 664 -14.43 4.52 21.60
C ASN A 664 -14.09 5.88 22.22
N GLU A 665 -13.51 5.90 23.42
CA GLU A 665 -13.26 7.14 24.18
C GLU A 665 -12.48 8.21 23.39
N LYS A 666 -11.63 7.80 22.45
CA LYS A 666 -10.79 8.70 21.64
C LYS A 666 -11.56 9.44 20.54
N THR A 667 -12.51 8.75 19.90
CA THR A 667 -13.15 9.22 18.67
C THR A 667 -14.67 9.32 18.77
N ALA A 668 -15.26 8.87 19.87
CA ALA A 668 -16.71 8.97 20.08
C ALA A 668 -17.13 10.45 20.09
N TRP A 669 -18.00 10.79 19.13
CA TRP A 669 -18.27 12.15 18.70
C TRP A 669 -19.70 12.61 19.04
N ILE A 670 -20.62 11.67 19.28
CA ILE A 670 -22.01 11.99 19.60
C ILE A 670 -22.06 12.85 20.87
N GLN A 671 -22.81 13.96 20.81
CA GLN A 671 -22.91 15.00 21.85
C GLN A 671 -21.61 15.78 22.13
N LYS A 672 -20.55 15.60 21.34
CA LYS A 672 -19.32 16.41 21.41
C LYS A 672 -19.25 17.42 20.27
N TYR A 673 -18.35 18.40 20.44
CA TYR A 673 -18.00 19.31 19.36
C TYR A 673 -16.87 18.70 18.53
N VAL A 674 -17.11 18.56 17.23
CA VAL A 674 -16.15 18.05 16.25
C VAL A 674 -15.49 19.27 15.60
N PRO A 675 -14.17 19.48 15.74
CA PRO A 675 -13.50 20.62 15.14
C PRO A 675 -13.53 20.55 13.61
N LEU A 676 -13.77 21.69 12.96
CA LEU A 676 -13.58 21.87 11.53
C LEU A 676 -12.21 22.52 11.27
N ASP A 677 -11.61 22.18 10.15
CA ASP A 677 -10.32 22.71 9.72
C ASP A 677 -10.54 24.06 9.03
N LYS A 678 -10.20 25.14 9.74
CA LYS A 678 -10.37 26.52 9.24
C LYS A 678 -9.57 26.79 7.98
N ASP A 679 -8.35 26.27 7.90
CA ASP A 679 -7.46 26.50 6.77
C ASP A 679 -7.96 25.72 5.54
N ALA A 680 -8.49 24.51 5.74
CA ALA A 680 -9.20 23.79 4.69
C ALA A 680 -10.45 24.56 4.22
N LEU A 681 -11.26 25.10 5.13
CA LEU A 681 -12.50 25.84 4.78
C LEU A 681 -12.26 27.11 3.96
N ALA A 682 -11.06 27.70 4.06
CA ALA A 682 -10.67 28.84 3.23
C ALA A 682 -10.48 28.45 1.75
N LEU A 683 -10.15 27.19 1.47
CA LEU A 683 -9.90 26.65 0.13
C LEU A 683 -11.08 25.79 -0.38
N TYR A 684 -11.81 25.15 0.54
CA TYR A 684 -12.86 24.18 0.28
C TYR A 684 -14.13 24.57 1.05
N PRO A 685 -15.02 25.39 0.47
CA PRO A 685 -16.09 26.05 1.21
C PRO A 685 -17.28 25.14 1.54
N TYR A 686 -17.29 23.89 1.09
CA TYR A 686 -18.34 22.94 1.44
C TYR A 686 -17.83 21.97 2.51
N VAL A 687 -18.54 21.88 3.63
CA VAL A 687 -18.39 20.79 4.62
C VAL A 687 -19.25 19.63 4.17
N TRP A 688 -18.63 18.49 3.89
CA TRP A 688 -19.28 17.23 3.53
C TRP A 688 -19.40 16.33 4.76
N ILE A 689 -20.59 15.80 5.00
CA ILE A 689 -20.89 14.98 6.18
C ILE A 689 -21.71 13.75 5.77
N THR A 690 -21.33 12.58 6.27
CA THR A 690 -22.15 11.36 6.21
C THR A 690 -21.85 10.45 7.42
N THR A 691 -22.59 9.36 7.59
CA THR A 691 -22.23 8.29 8.53
C THR A 691 -21.58 7.14 7.79
N ASN A 692 -20.85 6.20 8.40
CA ASN A 692 -20.51 4.94 7.73
C ASN A 692 -21.24 3.72 8.31
N THR A 693 -21.25 2.66 7.50
CA THR A 693 -21.57 1.25 7.81
C THR A 693 -22.95 0.84 8.33
N TYR A 694 -23.84 1.77 8.65
CA TYR A 694 -25.21 1.42 9.02
C TYR A 694 -26.25 2.13 8.14
N THR A 695 -26.94 1.33 7.31
CA THR A 695 -28.16 1.75 6.63
C THR A 695 -29.18 2.20 7.69
N GLY A 696 -29.65 3.44 7.58
CA GLY A 696 -30.69 3.99 8.44
C GLY A 696 -30.20 4.88 9.59
N ALA A 697 -28.90 5.09 9.79
CA ALA A 697 -28.46 6.08 10.78
C ALA A 697 -28.84 7.51 10.34
N SER A 698 -29.50 8.28 11.21
CA SER A 698 -30.03 9.61 10.91
C SER A 698 -29.39 10.73 11.73
N PHE A 699 -28.99 11.82 11.06
CA PHE A 699 -28.77 13.14 11.65
C PHE A 699 -30.09 13.89 11.71
N VAL A 700 -30.45 14.46 12.87
CA VAL A 700 -31.70 15.24 13.01
C VAL A 700 -31.47 16.73 13.24
N LYS A 701 -30.24 17.09 13.65
CA LYS A 701 -29.83 18.47 13.83
C LYS A 701 -28.32 18.58 13.75
N ILE A 702 -27.83 19.65 13.13
CA ILE A 702 -26.41 20.00 13.05
C ILE A 702 -26.24 21.46 13.42
N GLU A 703 -25.45 21.71 14.45
CA GLU A 703 -25.08 23.07 14.89
C GLU A 703 -23.68 23.38 14.37
N PHE A 704 -23.55 24.48 13.62
CA PHE A 704 -22.28 25.06 13.23
C PHE A 704 -21.90 26.11 14.27
N CYS A 705 -20.83 25.86 15.00
CA CYS A 705 -20.44 26.57 16.19
C CYS A 705 -19.06 27.23 16.03
N ASP A 706 -18.81 28.26 16.82
CA ASP A 706 -17.49 28.87 16.99
C ASP A 706 -17.01 28.65 18.43
N ALA A 707 -15.91 27.93 18.61
CA ALA A 707 -15.35 27.62 19.94
C ALA A 707 -14.65 28.82 20.60
N ALA A 708 -14.26 29.83 19.81
CA ALA A 708 -13.72 31.08 20.34
C ALA A 708 -14.81 31.94 21.01
N GLN A 709 -16.07 31.75 20.60
CA GLN A 709 -17.22 32.46 21.13
C GLN A 709 -17.86 31.63 22.26
N LYS A 710 -17.94 32.21 23.47
CA LYS A 710 -18.52 31.56 24.65
C LYS A 710 -19.90 32.08 25.00
#